data_AF-A0A3Q0L325-F1
#
_entry.id   AF-A0A3Q0L325-F1
#
_cell.length_a   1.000
_cell.length_b   1.000
_cell.length_c   1.000
_cell.angle_alpha   90.00
_cell.angle_beta   90.00
_cell.angle_gamma   90.00
#
_symmetry.space_group_name_H-M   'P 1'
#
loop_
_entity.id
_entity.type
_entity.pdbx_description
1 polymer ?
#
loop_
_entity_poly.entity_id
_entity_poly.type
_entity_poly.pdbx_seq_one_letter_code
_entity_poly.pdbx_strand_id
1 'polypeptide(L)'
;MKKVSLLAASVAIALTGCGGSDSGSGSNGNVAPGGIIVTGFDGYFNQAVVFLDKDNNGKLDIGSDTIFGLTDKEGRRTIPAGTQGVLALQTLTPGGTVQTALTQYDADTYAGKYTIDMDHPTQAMAHEVVLRTLPGEKVISPLTDLVVVQAGANPTKEKIEEAKTEVNETLGITGNIAFTDVIAAKNHALHKTAQILTESKVNAGVNYTAENALKIAQEANKIVTAPENQDKLDQPNFKPTVEVTPSGDVQVTVNNKLIVNKSVADNIRAQLNTPSTSHSLDLTLDLAVGQDALFSDSDNNNIALDVQVIDPIDNQAVSGLIITANNGGSLTIKGELTPVRQSYILQITGTDIDAEAAVVGKVSTLFTLTVETPNSAPTIVPKIAEDLQAWIGSIELTQGVAVTNEQYRIDNLFADADGDELIIDASSTIKELELSVIAVGGTKELKIAGTPTNTYPAGETITISAFDGIERTSKSFVLKQVDAKPIASFEVNTNALANLQSEITSQLVDLKVNEPLPSVQISITLDDIFKAVNAHGPVEYFAGMKGENQDHNTSVAGIKVAVDNMGVLTISGTPLEASTNGEFYIAAGIYPDAEDGVISEMTRIALPEVKAADTPPPVSLGFTKQHFNNQQWVMGSFADRDGEIGYASLLNTNGTFEWCWGDQEREGYQVFKSNISDSNGAPDPINTLSALNKVSGYLESTNKDCWPVTLNNDGTLTAHHSDEGVDTNWNYEMLYQNSNNGHYQIIVKINNQELFWLDSASTPLDQTLAVNTQIAEGKVEYYMSVEGDGQHHPELDGPKLSYSYGKREYQANNQYQDNSILPEGFNTPGTWQSVKDMAGLERAELEEEREDQKTRVRYVHRDFGDFYIGITWSKEVNGYESPAQYSLFSHNQEAMDKLVKAMPLMTN
;
A
#
# COMPACT_ATOMS: atom_id res chain seq x y z
N MET A 1 29.54 72.50 -19.80
CA MET A 1 28.44 72.35 -18.84
C MET A 1 27.11 72.21 -19.58
N LYS A 2 26.48 71.03 -19.48
CA LYS A 2 25.02 70.84 -19.27
C LYS A 2 24.86 69.40 -18.76
N LYS A 3 24.20 69.28 -17.60
CA LYS A 3 24.07 68.08 -16.77
C LYS A 3 22.98 67.16 -17.34
N VAL A 4 23.22 65.85 -17.32
CA VAL A 4 22.22 64.80 -17.58
C VAL A 4 21.97 64.10 -16.25
N SER A 5 20.70 64.05 -15.84
CA SER A 5 20.24 63.42 -14.59
C SER A 5 19.76 62.00 -14.89
N LEU A 6 20.14 61.08 -13.99
CA LEU A 6 19.77 59.66 -13.97
C LEU A 6 18.26 59.48 -13.80
N LEU A 7 17.71 58.48 -14.49
CA LEU A 7 16.43 57.85 -14.19
C LEU A 7 16.71 56.50 -13.52
N ALA A 8 16.17 56.33 -12.32
CA ALA A 8 16.14 55.09 -11.58
C ALA A 8 15.18 54.09 -12.25
N ALA A 9 15.66 52.88 -12.51
CA ALA A 9 14.81 51.73 -12.83
C ALA A 9 14.99 50.71 -11.70
N SER A 10 13.92 50.57 -10.92
CA SER A 10 13.80 49.73 -9.74
C SER A 10 13.84 48.25 -10.11
N VAL A 11 14.74 47.51 -9.47
CA VAL A 11 14.81 46.04 -9.52
C VAL A 11 13.75 45.48 -8.58
N ALA A 12 12.83 44.68 -9.12
CA ALA A 12 11.81 43.97 -8.35
C ALA A 12 12.41 42.71 -7.71
N ILE A 13 12.40 42.68 -6.38
CA ILE A 13 12.63 41.49 -5.55
C ILE A 13 11.27 40.80 -5.40
N ALA A 14 11.14 39.54 -5.80
CA ALA A 14 9.96 38.73 -5.53
C ALA A 14 10.32 37.60 -4.54
N LEU A 15 9.84 37.75 -3.30
CA LEU A 15 9.60 36.69 -2.33
C LEU A 15 8.09 36.52 -2.23
N THR A 16 7.55 35.35 -2.58
CA THR A 16 6.35 34.76 -1.96
C THR A 16 6.20 33.30 -2.39
N GLY A 17 5.87 32.43 -1.43
CA GLY A 17 5.41 31.07 -1.67
C GLY A 17 3.89 30.93 -1.60
N CYS A 18 3.44 29.71 -1.94
CA CYS A 18 2.10 29.11 -1.79
C CYS A 18 1.05 29.36 -2.91
N GLY A 19 0.70 28.27 -3.63
CA GLY A 19 -0.68 27.95 -4.03
C GLY A 19 -1.17 28.29 -5.44
N GLY A 20 -1.28 27.25 -6.31
CA GLY A 20 -2.38 27.06 -7.27
C GLY A 20 -2.28 27.67 -8.69
N SER A 21 -2.28 26.77 -9.71
CA SER A 21 -2.88 26.82 -11.07
C SER A 21 -3.01 28.19 -11.80
N ASP A 22 -2.63 28.41 -13.06
CA ASP A 22 -2.72 27.56 -14.25
C ASP A 22 -1.88 28.16 -15.42
N SER A 23 -1.38 27.30 -16.31
CA SER A 23 -0.97 27.47 -17.73
C SER A 23 -0.12 28.69 -18.22
N GLY A 24 1.04 28.42 -18.85
CA GLY A 24 1.52 29.24 -19.99
C GLY A 24 3.02 29.47 -20.20
N SER A 25 3.74 28.45 -20.68
CA SER A 25 4.95 28.45 -21.54
C SER A 25 6.04 29.54 -21.39
N GLY A 26 7.18 29.12 -20.85
CA GLY A 26 8.48 29.78 -21.00
C GLY A 26 9.58 28.85 -20.48
N SER A 27 10.35 28.23 -21.38
CA SER A 27 11.42 27.27 -21.09
C SER A 27 12.52 27.90 -20.23
N ASN A 28 12.50 27.64 -18.92
CA ASN A 28 13.61 27.81 -18.00
C ASN A 28 13.72 26.53 -17.16
N GLY A 29 14.96 26.06 -16.96
CA GLY A 29 15.28 24.74 -16.43
C GLY A 29 14.44 24.31 -15.23
N ASN A 30 13.89 23.10 -15.31
CA ASN A 30 13.16 22.43 -14.24
C ASN A 30 14.02 22.39 -12.96
N VAL A 31 13.75 23.31 -12.02
CA VAL A 31 14.20 23.17 -10.63
C VAL A 31 13.18 22.27 -9.95
N ALA A 32 13.62 21.12 -9.41
CA ALA A 32 12.74 20.28 -8.60
C ALA A 32 12.17 21.10 -7.42
N PRO A 33 10.90 20.91 -7.02
CA PRO A 33 10.32 21.66 -5.91
C PRO A 33 11.11 21.40 -4.63
N GLY A 34 11.79 22.43 -4.09
CA GLY A 34 12.48 22.36 -2.79
C GLY A 34 14.02 22.42 -2.79
N GLY A 35 14.70 22.87 -3.85
CA GLY A 35 16.16 23.12 -3.82
C GLY A 35 16.52 24.58 -3.48
N ILE A 36 17.70 24.82 -2.87
CA ILE A 36 18.32 26.16 -2.76
C ILE A 36 19.48 26.28 -3.76
N ILE A 37 19.67 27.46 -4.36
CA ILE A 37 20.77 27.73 -5.28
C ILE A 37 21.91 28.39 -4.51
N VAL A 38 23.09 27.82 -4.59
CA VAL A 38 24.36 28.38 -4.12
C VAL A 38 25.13 28.90 -5.31
N THR A 39 25.77 30.06 -5.17
CA THR A 39 26.60 30.67 -6.21
C THR A 39 28.04 30.82 -5.71
N GLY A 40 29.00 30.34 -6.50
CA GLY A 40 30.42 30.35 -6.22
C GLY A 40 31.20 31.17 -7.24
N PHE A 41 31.99 32.15 -6.79
CA PHE A 41 32.76 33.01 -7.71
C PHE A 41 33.92 33.76 -7.04
N ASP A 42 34.96 34.04 -7.82
CA ASP A 42 35.75 35.28 -7.81
C ASP A 42 35.68 36.00 -9.19
N GLY A 43 34.72 35.55 -9.98
CA GLY A 43 34.78 35.19 -11.39
C GLY A 43 33.99 33.88 -11.43
N TYR A 44 32.86 33.80 -12.15
CA TYR A 44 31.94 32.66 -11.96
C TYR A 44 32.69 31.34 -12.15
N PHE A 45 32.71 30.47 -11.14
CA PHE A 45 33.47 29.23 -11.23
C PHE A 45 32.62 28.16 -11.89
N ASN A 46 32.94 27.80 -13.13
CA ASN A 46 32.31 26.69 -13.83
C ASN A 46 33.04 25.38 -13.48
N GLN A 47 32.30 24.32 -13.13
CA GLN A 47 32.84 23.02 -12.71
C GLN A 47 33.73 23.07 -11.44
N ALA A 48 33.35 23.86 -10.45
CA ALA A 48 33.88 23.74 -9.09
C ALA A 48 32.97 22.87 -8.23
N VAL A 49 33.55 22.16 -7.25
CA VAL A 49 32.82 21.20 -6.42
C VAL A 49 32.22 21.91 -5.22
N VAL A 50 30.89 21.89 -5.10
CA VAL A 50 30.19 22.39 -3.91
C VAL A 50 30.02 21.26 -2.92
N PHE A 51 30.37 21.49 -1.66
CA PHE A 51 30.27 20.51 -0.59
C PHE A 51 29.90 21.15 0.75
N LEU A 52 29.45 20.31 1.69
CA LEU A 52 29.27 20.67 3.09
C LEU A 52 30.53 20.24 3.86
N ASP A 53 31.29 21.23 4.34
CA ASP A 53 32.46 21.05 5.19
C ASP A 53 31.98 20.72 6.62
N LYS A 54 31.94 19.43 6.97
CA LYS A 54 31.27 18.97 8.19
C LYS A 54 32.06 19.25 9.46
N ASP A 55 33.39 19.18 9.37
CA ASP A 55 34.28 19.41 10.52
C ASP A 55 34.83 20.85 10.57
N ASN A 56 34.51 21.66 9.54
CA ASN A 56 34.87 23.06 9.40
C ASN A 56 36.39 23.27 9.34
N ASN A 57 37.10 22.33 8.70
CA ASN A 57 38.55 22.36 8.58
C ASN A 57 39.03 23.11 7.31
N GLY A 58 38.12 23.49 6.42
CA GLY A 58 38.43 24.20 5.17
C GLY A 58 39.12 23.36 4.10
N LYS A 59 38.89 22.05 4.10
CA LYS A 59 39.35 21.08 3.11
C LYS A 59 38.18 20.21 2.68
N LEU A 60 38.27 19.63 1.49
CA LEU A 60 37.32 18.63 1.02
C LEU A 60 37.79 17.24 1.48
N ASP A 61 37.09 16.65 2.45
CA ASP A 61 37.37 15.30 2.95
C ASP A 61 36.43 14.27 2.30
N ILE A 62 36.90 13.70 1.18
CA ILE A 62 36.15 12.69 0.41
C ILE A 62 35.79 11.49 1.28
N GLY A 63 34.51 11.12 1.29
CA GLY A 63 33.95 10.05 2.13
C GLY A 63 33.46 10.51 3.51
N SER A 64 33.86 11.69 3.97
CA SER A 64 33.34 12.33 5.20
C SER A 64 32.35 13.44 4.86
N ASP A 65 32.76 14.39 4.03
CA ASP A 65 31.95 15.54 3.64
C ASP A 65 30.80 15.15 2.72
N THR A 66 29.76 16.00 2.69
CA THR A 66 28.67 15.82 1.73
C THR A 66 28.99 16.59 0.45
N ILE A 67 29.33 15.89 -0.62
CA ILE A 67 29.57 16.48 -1.93
C ILE A 67 28.23 16.67 -2.66
N PHE A 68 27.93 17.90 -3.06
CA PHE A 68 26.70 18.23 -3.79
C PHE A 68 26.88 18.23 -5.31
N GLY A 69 28.11 18.26 -5.82
CA GLY A 69 28.43 18.19 -7.25
C GLY A 69 29.04 19.48 -7.80
N LEU A 70 29.09 19.57 -9.14
CA LEU A 70 29.76 20.64 -9.87
C LEU A 70 28.86 21.86 -10.15
N THR A 71 29.43 23.06 -10.06
CA THR A 71 28.79 24.31 -10.48
C THR A 71 28.64 24.43 -12.00
N ASP A 72 27.65 25.19 -12.46
CA ASP A 72 27.44 25.54 -13.86
C ASP A 72 28.24 26.81 -14.30
N LYS A 73 28.01 27.28 -15.54
CA LYS A 73 28.70 28.44 -16.11
C LYS A 73 28.39 29.76 -15.40
N GLU A 74 27.30 29.83 -14.66
CA GLU A 74 26.94 30.96 -13.82
C GLU A 74 27.44 30.77 -12.37
N GLY A 75 28.31 29.79 -12.14
CA GLY A 75 28.86 29.48 -10.82
C GLY A 75 27.84 28.84 -9.88
N ARG A 76 26.73 28.30 -10.38
CA ARG A 76 25.59 27.88 -9.54
C ARG A 76 25.54 26.38 -9.33
N ARG A 77 25.07 25.98 -8.16
CA ARG A 77 24.66 24.61 -7.86
C ARG A 77 23.39 24.60 -7.02
N THR A 78 22.40 23.82 -7.45
CA THR A 78 21.23 23.53 -6.62
C THR A 78 21.54 22.43 -5.61
N ILE A 79 21.28 22.70 -4.34
CA ILE A 79 21.45 21.76 -3.23
C ILE A 79 20.12 21.57 -2.46
N PRO A 80 19.97 20.50 -1.66
CA PRO A 80 18.73 20.25 -0.91
C PRO A 80 18.34 21.43 0.02
N ALA A 81 17.05 21.78 0.07
CA ALA A 81 16.58 22.75 1.06
C ALA A 81 16.82 22.26 2.49
N GLY A 82 17.03 23.22 3.39
CA GLY A 82 17.27 22.94 4.80
C GLY A 82 18.70 22.53 5.12
N THR A 83 19.61 22.45 4.14
CA THR A 83 21.05 22.21 4.37
C THR A 83 21.59 23.19 5.44
N GLN A 84 22.15 22.63 6.52
CA GLN A 84 22.75 23.37 7.63
C GLN A 84 24.25 23.10 7.69
N GLY A 85 25.03 24.12 8.06
CA GLY A 85 26.49 24.04 8.23
C GLY A 85 27.26 24.92 7.25
N VAL A 86 28.58 24.82 7.28
CA VAL A 86 29.49 25.62 6.44
C VAL A 86 29.52 25.03 5.04
N LEU A 87 29.01 25.79 4.08
CA LEU A 87 29.12 25.42 2.68
C LEU A 87 30.47 25.87 2.13
N ALA A 88 31.06 25.01 1.32
CA ALA A 88 32.36 25.22 0.73
C ALA A 88 32.35 24.90 -0.77
N LEU A 89 33.29 25.49 -1.47
CA LEU A 89 33.54 25.28 -2.89
C LEU A 89 35.02 24.98 -3.08
N GLN A 90 35.33 23.89 -3.77
CA GLN A 90 36.67 23.47 -4.13
C GLN A 90 36.86 23.67 -5.65
N THR A 91 37.85 24.47 -6.04
CA THR A 91 38.27 24.54 -7.44
C THR A 91 39.17 23.35 -7.79
N LEU A 92 39.13 22.93 -9.04
CA LEU A 92 39.85 21.77 -9.56
C LEU A 92 40.82 22.22 -10.65
N THR A 93 42.02 21.63 -10.66
CA THR A 93 42.98 21.77 -11.77
C THR A 93 43.13 20.44 -12.50
N PRO A 94 43.44 20.43 -13.81
CA PRO A 94 43.75 19.20 -14.53
C PRO A 94 44.93 18.46 -13.89
N GLY A 95 44.77 17.19 -13.57
CA GLY A 95 45.81 16.41 -12.86
C GLY A 95 46.04 16.86 -11.42
N GLY A 96 45.19 17.74 -10.88
CA GLY A 96 45.28 18.23 -9.51
C GLY A 96 45.12 17.11 -8.48
N THR A 97 45.58 17.37 -7.25
CA THR A 97 45.52 16.35 -6.19
C THR A 97 44.06 16.05 -5.84
N VAL A 98 43.23 17.09 -5.72
CA VAL A 98 41.81 16.94 -5.39
C VAL A 98 41.02 16.40 -6.59
N GLN A 99 41.32 16.87 -7.80
CA GLN A 99 40.72 16.33 -9.03
C GLN A 99 41.00 14.83 -9.21
N THR A 100 42.23 14.39 -8.95
CA THR A 100 42.61 12.97 -9.00
C THR A 100 41.87 12.16 -7.94
N ALA A 101 41.81 12.65 -6.71
CA ALA A 101 41.10 11.97 -5.62
C ALA A 101 39.59 11.84 -5.88
N LEU A 102 38.97 12.88 -6.46
CA LEU A 102 37.55 12.84 -6.86
C LEU A 102 37.29 11.86 -8.01
N THR A 103 38.20 11.79 -8.98
CA THR A 103 38.09 10.83 -10.09
C THR A 103 38.18 9.39 -9.59
N GLN A 104 39.04 9.11 -8.61
CA GLN A 104 39.12 7.79 -7.97
C GLN A 104 37.86 7.44 -7.16
N TYR A 105 37.19 8.46 -6.61
CA TYR A 105 35.96 8.28 -5.85
C TYR A 105 34.73 8.05 -6.76
N ASP A 106 34.60 8.82 -7.84
CA ASP A 106 33.53 8.73 -8.82
C ASP A 106 34.03 9.19 -10.19
N ALA A 107 34.53 8.23 -10.97
CA ALA A 107 35.11 8.49 -12.29
C ALA A 107 34.05 9.02 -13.28
N ASP A 108 32.82 8.54 -13.22
CA ASP A 108 31.75 8.93 -14.15
C ASP A 108 31.42 10.43 -14.04
N THR A 109 31.47 10.96 -12.81
CA THR A 109 31.19 12.38 -12.57
C THR A 109 32.42 13.27 -12.79
N TYR A 110 33.59 12.86 -12.30
CA TYR A 110 34.75 13.75 -12.14
C TYR A 110 35.91 13.52 -13.11
N ALA A 111 35.94 12.41 -13.86
CA ALA A 111 36.98 12.18 -14.86
C ALA A 111 37.01 13.31 -15.90
N GLY A 112 38.21 13.86 -16.14
CA GLY A 112 38.43 14.96 -17.07
C GLY A 112 37.77 16.29 -16.68
N LYS A 113 37.20 16.44 -15.48
CA LYS A 113 36.61 17.70 -15.01
C LYS A 113 37.64 18.59 -14.32
N TYR A 114 37.58 19.88 -14.60
CA TYR A 114 38.40 20.91 -13.96
C TYR A 114 37.64 22.23 -13.94
N THR A 115 37.98 23.11 -13.00
CA THR A 115 37.31 24.40 -12.86
C THR A 115 37.78 25.41 -13.90
N ILE A 116 36.84 26.17 -14.45
CA ILE A 116 37.08 27.28 -15.37
C ILE A 116 36.56 28.54 -14.70
N ASP A 117 37.42 29.52 -14.48
CA ASP A 117 37.01 30.88 -14.12
C ASP A 117 36.47 31.54 -15.38
N MET A 118 35.21 31.98 -15.32
CA MET A 118 34.53 32.58 -16.47
C MET A 118 35.03 33.97 -16.84
N ASP A 119 35.91 34.59 -16.03
CA ASP A 119 36.71 35.75 -16.45
C ASP A 119 37.75 35.35 -17.53
N HIS A 120 38.13 34.07 -17.59
CA HIS A 120 39.05 33.48 -18.58
C HIS A 120 38.52 32.13 -19.14
N PRO A 121 37.46 32.14 -19.98
CA PRO A 121 36.73 30.93 -20.36
C PRO A 121 37.51 29.94 -21.25
N THR A 122 38.73 30.27 -21.67
CA THR A 122 39.59 29.44 -22.55
C THR A 122 40.65 28.65 -21.80
N GLN A 123 40.81 28.85 -20.49
CA GLN A 123 41.86 28.22 -19.70
C GLN A 123 41.31 27.62 -18.40
N ALA A 124 41.99 26.58 -17.92
CA ALA A 124 41.69 26.00 -16.62
C ALA A 124 42.11 26.96 -15.50
N MET A 125 41.48 26.83 -14.32
CA MET A 125 42.01 27.43 -13.10
C MET A 125 43.46 27.00 -12.88
N ALA A 126 44.28 27.93 -12.40
CA ALA A 126 45.70 27.67 -12.15
C ALA A 126 45.93 26.86 -10.87
N HIS A 127 44.97 26.91 -9.92
CA HIS A 127 45.14 26.39 -8.57
C HIS A 127 43.87 25.72 -8.02
N GLU A 128 44.08 24.70 -7.20
CA GLU A 128 43.05 24.09 -6.35
C GLU A 128 42.95 24.90 -5.05
N VAL A 129 41.81 25.54 -4.82
CA VAL A 129 41.55 26.37 -3.63
C VAL A 129 40.16 26.09 -3.09
N VAL A 130 40.04 26.07 -1.76
CA VAL A 130 38.75 25.99 -1.07
C VAL A 130 38.30 27.39 -0.69
N LEU A 131 37.04 27.71 -0.94
CA LEU A 131 36.36 28.92 -0.45
C LEU A 131 35.14 28.51 0.35
N ARG A 132 34.79 29.27 1.40
CA ARG A 132 33.70 28.93 2.31
C ARG A 132 32.73 30.08 2.49
N THR A 133 31.54 29.77 3.01
CA THR A 133 30.59 30.77 3.49
C THR A 133 30.00 30.39 4.84
N LEU A 134 29.38 31.35 5.52
CA LEU A 134 28.78 31.12 6.82
C LEU A 134 27.53 30.22 6.73
N PRO A 135 27.15 29.52 7.82
CA PRO A 135 25.96 28.69 7.83
C PRO A 135 24.69 29.45 7.43
N GLY A 136 23.98 28.93 6.43
CA GLY A 136 22.73 29.50 5.90
C GLY A 136 22.90 30.50 4.75
N GLU A 137 24.12 30.94 4.48
CA GLU A 137 24.43 31.83 3.35
C GLU A 137 24.55 31.05 2.04
N LYS A 138 24.33 31.74 0.92
CA LYS A 138 24.23 31.12 -0.42
C LYS A 138 25.33 31.56 -1.39
N VAL A 139 26.22 32.44 -0.96
CA VAL A 139 27.32 32.97 -1.76
C VAL A 139 28.64 32.48 -1.20
N ILE A 140 29.41 31.76 -2.02
CA ILE A 140 30.75 31.29 -1.69
C ILE A 140 31.74 32.08 -2.54
N SER A 141 32.51 32.97 -1.91
CA SER A 141 33.47 33.84 -2.58
C SER A 141 34.69 34.07 -1.67
N PRO A 142 35.78 34.63 -2.19
CA PRO A 142 36.92 35.04 -1.36
C PRO A 142 36.54 36.03 -0.26
N LEU A 143 35.47 36.83 -0.47
CA LEU A 143 34.96 37.76 0.53
C LEU A 143 34.23 37.04 1.66
N THR A 144 33.41 36.04 1.34
CA THR A 144 32.72 35.26 2.39
C THR A 144 33.68 34.32 3.10
N ASP A 145 34.68 33.77 2.39
CA ASP A 145 35.73 32.96 2.99
C ASP A 145 36.58 33.77 3.98
N LEU A 146 36.91 35.03 3.66
CA LEU A 146 37.60 35.93 4.57
C LEU A 146 36.82 36.10 5.90
N VAL A 147 35.48 36.23 5.83
CA VAL A 147 34.64 36.29 7.04
C VAL A 147 34.66 34.97 7.80
N VAL A 148 34.59 33.83 7.11
CA VAL A 148 34.68 32.50 7.74
C VAL A 148 36.02 32.31 8.45
N VAL A 149 37.12 32.73 7.81
CA VAL A 149 38.47 32.68 8.38
C VAL A 149 38.58 33.55 9.64
N GLN A 150 37.99 34.75 9.64
CA GLN A 150 37.94 35.60 10.84
C GLN A 150 37.08 35.00 11.96
N ALA A 151 35.93 34.43 11.63
CA ALA A 151 35.05 33.84 12.62
C ALA A 151 35.69 32.59 13.27
N GLY A 152 36.49 31.84 12.51
CA GLY A 152 37.15 30.61 12.92
C GLY A 152 36.23 29.40 12.89
N ALA A 153 36.72 28.24 13.37
CA ALA A 153 35.94 27.01 13.39
C ALA A 153 34.83 27.06 14.45
N ASN A 154 33.62 26.67 14.05
CA ASN A 154 32.40 26.60 14.88
C ASN A 154 32.11 27.88 15.70
N PRO A 155 32.00 29.05 15.04
CA PRO A 155 31.88 30.33 15.72
C PRO A 155 30.50 30.52 16.37
N THR A 156 30.46 31.26 17.47
CA THR A 156 29.18 31.72 18.04
C THR A 156 28.59 32.83 17.17
N LYS A 157 27.31 33.15 17.36
CA LYS A 157 26.66 34.25 16.62
C LYS A 157 27.36 35.59 16.84
N GLU A 158 27.85 35.84 18.04
CA GLU A 158 28.59 37.06 18.39
C GLU A 158 29.91 37.14 17.59
N LYS A 159 30.68 36.05 17.54
CA LYS A 159 31.93 35.99 16.77
C LYS A 159 31.71 36.18 15.27
N ILE A 160 30.59 35.67 14.74
CA ILE A 160 30.21 35.88 13.34
C ILE A 160 30.00 37.38 13.07
N GLU A 161 29.28 38.08 13.93
CA GLU A 161 29.01 39.52 13.74
C GLU A 161 30.26 40.38 13.96
N GLU A 162 31.14 40.01 14.89
CA GLU A 162 32.47 40.62 15.06
C GLU A 162 33.31 40.47 13.78
N ALA A 163 33.41 39.24 13.26
CA ALA A 163 34.13 38.94 12.02
C ALA A 163 33.59 39.73 10.82
N LYS A 164 32.26 39.82 10.67
CA LYS A 164 31.63 40.65 9.62
C LYS A 164 32.00 42.11 9.76
N THR A 165 32.01 42.64 10.98
CA THR A 165 32.34 44.04 11.25
C THR A 165 33.79 44.33 10.86
N GLU A 166 34.73 43.50 11.30
CA GLU A 166 36.16 43.67 11.02
C GLU A 166 36.49 43.57 9.52
N VAL A 167 35.88 42.60 8.83
CA VAL A 167 36.02 42.46 7.37
C VAL A 167 35.41 43.65 6.64
N ASN A 168 34.23 44.12 7.08
CA ASN A 168 33.58 45.28 6.48
C ASN A 168 34.42 46.55 6.62
N GLU A 169 34.98 46.81 7.81
CA GLU A 169 35.87 47.94 8.05
C GLU A 169 37.12 47.87 7.18
N THR A 170 37.74 46.68 7.09
CA THR A 170 38.92 46.41 6.28
C THR A 170 38.69 46.68 4.79
N LEU A 171 37.54 46.24 4.27
CA LEU A 171 37.19 46.38 2.86
C LEU A 171 36.49 47.71 2.53
N GLY A 172 36.20 48.55 3.53
CA GLY A 172 35.48 49.81 3.34
C GLY A 172 34.03 49.64 2.89
N ILE A 173 33.38 48.54 3.30
CA ILE A 173 31.99 48.20 2.94
C ILE A 173 31.08 48.21 4.18
N THR A 174 29.77 48.06 3.99
CA THR A 174 28.79 48.03 5.10
C THR A 174 27.76 46.92 4.90
N GLY A 175 27.18 46.43 5.99
CA GLY A 175 26.12 45.41 5.96
C GLY A 175 26.60 44.05 5.43
N ASN A 176 25.77 43.36 4.66
CA ASN A 176 26.05 42.01 4.16
C ASN A 176 26.61 41.99 2.73
N ILE A 177 27.26 43.07 2.27
CA ILE A 177 27.73 43.18 0.87
C ILE A 177 28.70 42.04 0.50
N ALA A 178 29.55 41.59 1.43
CA ALA A 178 30.43 40.43 1.21
C ALA A 178 29.69 39.15 0.82
N PHE A 179 28.42 38.99 1.24
CA PHE A 179 27.54 37.85 0.98
C PHE A 179 26.60 38.07 -0.21
N THR A 180 26.83 39.12 -1.01
CA THR A 180 26.08 39.37 -2.24
C THR A 180 26.87 38.92 -3.47
N ASP A 181 26.16 38.64 -4.56
CA ASP A 181 26.78 38.45 -5.87
C ASP A 181 27.27 39.80 -6.41
N VAL A 182 28.57 40.10 -6.17
CA VAL A 182 29.18 41.39 -6.52
C VAL A 182 29.30 41.59 -8.03
N ILE A 183 29.33 40.50 -8.82
CA ILE A 183 29.34 40.54 -10.29
C ILE A 183 27.97 40.96 -10.79
N ALA A 184 26.90 40.30 -10.33
CA ALA A 184 25.53 40.69 -10.65
C ALA A 184 25.19 42.11 -10.17
N ALA A 185 25.74 42.52 -9.03
CA ALA A 185 25.60 43.87 -8.49
C ALA A 185 26.47 44.93 -9.20
N LYS A 186 27.34 44.51 -10.14
CA LYS A 186 28.29 45.39 -10.86
C LYS A 186 29.22 46.18 -9.92
N ASN A 187 29.66 45.54 -8.84
CA ASN A 187 30.65 46.12 -7.93
C ASN A 187 32.05 45.70 -8.37
N HIS A 188 32.58 46.43 -9.37
CA HIS A 188 33.87 46.19 -10.00
C HIS A 188 35.05 46.19 -9.01
N ALA A 189 35.00 47.06 -7.99
CA ALA A 189 36.02 47.15 -6.96
C ALA A 189 36.07 45.86 -6.13
N LEU A 190 34.94 45.42 -5.58
CA LEU A 190 34.89 44.18 -4.80
C LEU A 190 35.12 42.93 -5.63
N HIS A 191 34.70 42.91 -6.90
CA HIS A 191 35.04 41.83 -7.81
C HIS A 191 36.56 41.73 -7.98
N LYS A 192 37.25 42.85 -8.26
CA LYS A 192 38.72 42.87 -8.34
C LYS A 192 39.38 42.48 -7.01
N THR A 193 38.85 42.94 -5.87
CA THR A 193 39.33 42.52 -4.54
C THR A 193 39.20 41.01 -4.36
N ALA A 194 38.06 40.41 -4.75
CA ALA A 194 37.88 38.97 -4.67
C ALA A 194 38.93 38.21 -5.51
N GLN A 195 39.19 38.64 -6.74
CA GLN A 195 40.22 38.04 -7.61
C GLN A 195 41.62 38.09 -6.96
N ILE A 196 42.00 39.24 -6.39
CA ILE A 196 43.29 39.39 -5.69
C ILE A 196 43.35 38.46 -4.48
N LEU A 197 42.26 38.36 -3.70
CA LEU A 197 42.18 37.50 -2.53
C LEU A 197 42.32 36.02 -2.88
N THR A 198 41.75 35.55 -4.00
CA THR A 198 41.91 34.16 -4.45
C THR A 198 43.38 33.82 -4.69
N GLU A 199 44.06 34.59 -5.53
CA GLU A 199 45.45 34.33 -5.90
C GLU A 199 46.37 34.51 -4.68
N SER A 200 46.11 35.51 -3.84
CA SER A 200 46.85 35.73 -2.59
C SER A 200 46.66 34.61 -1.57
N LYS A 201 45.46 34.01 -1.50
CA LYS A 201 45.19 32.86 -0.61
C LYS A 201 45.98 31.64 -1.03
N VAL A 202 46.06 31.38 -2.34
CA VAL A 202 46.88 30.28 -2.88
C VAL A 202 48.33 30.48 -2.49
N ASN A 203 48.89 31.67 -2.75
CA ASN A 203 50.29 31.97 -2.45
C ASN A 203 50.60 31.88 -0.95
N ALA A 204 49.69 32.36 -0.10
CA ALA A 204 49.84 32.28 1.34
C ALA A 204 49.81 30.83 1.86
N GLY A 205 49.00 29.96 1.23
CA GLY A 205 48.84 28.55 1.63
C GLY A 205 48.52 28.40 3.12
N VAL A 206 49.34 27.66 3.86
CA VAL A 206 49.18 27.46 5.31
C VAL A 206 49.32 28.75 6.14
N ASN A 207 49.89 29.82 5.57
CA ASN A 207 50.05 31.12 6.23
C ASN A 207 48.81 32.01 6.10
N TYR A 208 47.73 31.55 5.46
CA TYR A 208 46.45 32.28 5.36
C TYR A 208 45.64 32.19 6.67
N THR A 209 46.21 32.72 7.75
CA THR A 209 45.58 32.81 9.07
C THR A 209 44.62 34.00 9.16
N ALA A 210 43.81 34.09 10.21
CA ALA A 210 42.92 35.24 10.44
C ALA A 210 43.66 36.58 10.37
N GLU A 211 44.79 36.72 11.07
CA GLU A 211 45.58 37.96 11.04
C GLU A 211 46.13 38.28 9.64
N ASN A 212 46.73 37.29 8.97
CA ASN A 212 47.35 37.50 7.66
C ASN A 212 46.32 37.74 6.56
N ALA A 213 45.17 37.05 6.61
CA ALA A 213 44.08 37.23 5.66
C ALA A 213 43.53 38.66 5.71
N LEU A 214 43.44 39.28 6.91
CA LEU A 214 43.07 40.70 7.03
C LEU A 214 44.13 41.64 6.48
N LYS A 215 45.42 41.41 6.74
CA LYS A 215 46.51 42.23 6.16
C LYS A 215 46.48 42.16 4.62
N ILE A 216 46.30 40.97 4.08
CA ILE A 216 46.13 40.73 2.64
C ILE A 216 44.91 41.52 2.12
N ALA A 217 43.76 41.43 2.79
CA ALA A 217 42.54 42.13 2.40
C ALA A 217 42.67 43.66 2.48
N GLN A 218 43.36 44.17 3.49
CA GLN A 218 43.65 45.60 3.63
C GLN A 218 44.49 46.09 2.45
N GLU A 219 45.54 45.37 2.06
CA GLU A 219 46.39 45.76 0.95
C GLU A 219 45.68 45.58 -0.40
N ALA A 220 44.91 44.50 -0.59
CA ALA A 220 44.07 44.32 -1.77
C ALA A 220 43.10 45.50 -1.95
N ASN A 221 42.47 45.96 -0.87
CA ASN A 221 41.60 47.14 -0.90
C ASN A 221 42.39 48.42 -1.27
N LYS A 222 43.63 48.59 -0.79
CA LYS A 222 44.49 49.72 -1.22
C LYS A 222 44.82 49.66 -2.71
N ILE A 223 45.17 48.49 -3.24
CA ILE A 223 45.46 48.29 -4.66
C ILE A 223 44.25 48.68 -5.52
N VAL A 224 43.05 48.24 -5.12
CA VAL A 224 41.79 48.49 -5.84
C VAL A 224 41.33 49.94 -5.73
N THR A 225 41.60 50.62 -4.60
CA THR A 225 41.21 52.02 -4.39
C THR A 225 42.25 53.03 -4.88
N ALA A 226 43.44 52.57 -5.25
CA ALA A 226 44.49 53.41 -5.81
C ALA A 226 44.02 54.07 -7.13
N PRO A 227 44.19 55.40 -7.31
CA PRO A 227 43.76 56.11 -8.52
C PRO A 227 44.32 55.55 -9.82
N GLU A 228 45.56 55.04 -9.81
CA GLU A 228 46.29 54.48 -10.95
C GLU A 228 45.83 53.09 -11.40
N ASN A 229 44.92 52.45 -10.65
CA ASN A 229 44.38 51.13 -10.99
C ASN A 229 42.89 51.16 -11.31
N GLN A 230 42.24 52.33 -11.28
CA GLN A 230 40.79 52.45 -11.52
C GLN A 230 40.38 51.97 -12.92
N ASP A 231 41.23 52.14 -13.92
CA ASP A 231 41.03 51.67 -15.29
C ASP A 231 41.36 50.17 -15.48
N LYS A 232 41.92 49.52 -14.46
CA LYS A 232 42.29 48.10 -14.45
C LYS A 232 41.29 47.22 -13.72
N LEU A 233 40.30 47.78 -13.03
CA LEU A 233 39.31 47.01 -12.27
C LEU A 233 38.53 46.03 -13.16
N ASP A 234 38.24 46.44 -14.40
CA ASP A 234 37.56 45.62 -15.41
C ASP A 234 38.50 44.79 -16.29
N GLN A 235 39.81 44.88 -16.08
CA GLN A 235 40.78 44.10 -16.85
C GLN A 235 40.96 42.74 -16.15
N PRO A 236 40.46 41.63 -16.73
CA PRO A 236 40.47 40.32 -16.06
C PRO A 236 41.91 39.81 -15.82
N ASN A 237 42.87 40.23 -16.65
CA ASN A 237 44.25 39.76 -16.56
C ASN A 237 45.03 40.45 -15.44
N PHE A 238 44.69 41.69 -15.07
CA PHE A 238 45.36 42.37 -13.96
C PHE A 238 44.99 41.71 -12.63
N LYS A 239 45.84 40.80 -12.15
CA LYS A 239 45.62 39.99 -10.94
C LYS A 239 46.91 39.99 -10.09
N PRO A 240 47.21 41.11 -9.38
CA PRO A 240 48.33 41.14 -8.45
C PRO A 240 48.08 40.18 -7.28
N THR A 241 49.17 39.73 -6.66
CA THR A 241 49.13 38.92 -5.43
C THR A 241 49.70 39.69 -4.26
N VAL A 242 49.19 39.40 -3.07
CA VAL A 242 49.65 39.97 -1.82
C VAL A 242 50.04 38.84 -0.88
N GLU A 243 51.27 38.89 -0.38
CA GLU A 243 51.80 37.90 0.54
C GLU A 243 52.23 38.56 1.85
N VAL A 244 52.03 37.84 2.96
CA VAL A 244 52.63 38.21 4.25
C VAL A 244 53.81 37.29 4.47
N THR A 245 55.01 37.88 4.43
CA THR A 245 56.27 37.16 4.64
C THR A 245 56.36 36.60 6.07
N PRO A 246 57.24 35.62 6.33
CA PRO A 246 57.47 35.11 7.69
C PRO A 246 57.90 36.17 8.71
N SER A 247 58.46 37.31 8.29
CA SER A 247 58.77 38.46 9.16
C SER A 247 57.54 39.30 9.51
N GLY A 248 56.39 39.03 8.89
CA GLY A 248 55.14 39.78 9.06
C GLY A 248 54.98 40.97 8.11
N ASP A 249 55.94 41.18 7.19
CA ASP A 249 55.89 42.25 6.19
C ASP A 249 54.97 41.87 5.03
N VAL A 250 54.21 42.85 4.53
CA VAL A 250 53.33 42.70 3.35
C VAL A 250 54.15 42.97 2.08
N GLN A 251 54.10 42.04 1.14
CA GLN A 251 54.69 42.16 -0.19
C GLN A 251 53.61 42.09 -1.25
N VAL A 252 53.71 42.94 -2.27
CA VAL A 252 52.79 42.97 -3.41
C VAL A 252 53.59 42.62 -4.66
N THR A 253 53.12 41.62 -5.40
CA THR A 253 53.65 41.27 -6.71
C THR A 253 52.62 41.68 -7.76
N VAL A 254 53.00 42.62 -8.63
CA VAL A 254 52.12 43.07 -9.71
C VAL A 254 52.23 42.08 -10.86
N ASN A 255 51.11 41.49 -11.25
CA ASN A 255 51.08 40.51 -12.34
C ASN A 255 49.87 40.72 -13.27
N ASN A 256 50.10 40.48 -14.56
CA ASN A 256 49.08 40.25 -15.56
C ASN A 256 49.05 38.76 -15.88
N LYS A 257 47.97 38.09 -15.47
CA LYS A 257 47.77 36.66 -15.68
C LYS A 257 47.98 36.28 -17.15
N LEU A 258 48.80 35.26 -17.36
CA LEU A 258 48.99 34.62 -18.65
C LEU A 258 47.64 34.16 -19.22
N ILE A 259 47.36 34.47 -20.49
CA ILE A 259 46.09 34.12 -21.14
C ILE A 259 46.26 33.15 -22.29
N VAL A 260 45.23 32.32 -22.49
CA VAL A 260 45.10 31.43 -23.66
C VAL A 260 44.31 32.14 -24.75
N ASN A 261 44.95 32.38 -25.89
CA ASN A 261 44.37 33.03 -27.04
C ASN A 261 43.30 32.15 -27.70
N LYS A 262 42.04 32.63 -27.67
CA LYS A 262 40.88 31.85 -28.13
C LYS A 262 41.01 31.38 -29.58
N SER A 263 41.43 32.26 -30.48
CA SER A 263 41.55 31.96 -31.92
C SER A 263 42.55 30.85 -32.20
N VAL A 264 43.68 30.83 -31.48
CA VAL A 264 44.71 29.79 -31.60
C VAL A 264 44.20 28.48 -31.00
N ALA A 265 43.58 28.52 -29.82
CA ALA A 265 42.98 27.32 -29.22
C ALA A 265 41.88 26.71 -30.10
N ASP A 266 41.02 27.53 -30.71
CA ASP A 266 39.99 27.05 -31.65
C ASP A 266 40.61 26.46 -32.93
N ASN A 267 41.73 27.02 -33.41
CA ASN A 267 42.48 26.46 -34.52
C ASN A 267 43.11 25.09 -34.17
N ILE A 268 43.68 24.94 -32.98
CA ILE A 268 44.19 23.65 -32.49
C ILE A 268 43.06 22.62 -32.39
N ARG A 269 41.90 22.98 -31.85
CA ARG A 269 40.70 22.11 -31.84
C ARG A 269 40.32 21.67 -33.25
N ALA A 270 40.32 22.61 -34.21
CA ALA A 270 40.02 22.29 -35.60
C ALA A 270 41.02 21.30 -36.22
N GLN A 271 42.31 21.42 -35.90
CA GLN A 271 43.35 20.48 -36.33
C GLN A 271 43.16 19.09 -35.70
N LEU A 272 42.66 19.02 -34.46
CA LEU A 272 42.40 17.77 -33.73
C LEU A 272 41.03 17.13 -34.00
N ASN A 273 40.15 17.80 -34.75
CA ASN A 273 38.80 17.28 -35.06
C ASN A 273 38.82 16.02 -35.94
N THR A 274 39.92 15.73 -36.64
CA THR A 274 40.08 14.49 -37.40
C THR A 274 40.84 13.49 -36.52
N PRO A 275 40.26 12.32 -36.19
CA PRO A 275 40.94 11.32 -35.39
C PRO A 275 42.25 10.84 -36.04
N SER A 276 43.25 10.54 -35.23
CA SER A 276 44.44 9.80 -35.68
C SER A 276 44.04 8.37 -36.03
N THR A 277 44.40 7.86 -37.20
CA THR A 277 44.07 6.47 -37.61
C THR A 277 45.07 5.42 -37.11
N SER A 278 45.97 5.82 -36.21
CA SER A 278 47.08 5.02 -35.72
C SER A 278 47.43 5.38 -34.26
N HIS A 279 47.79 4.37 -33.48
CA HIS A 279 48.34 4.50 -32.11
C HIS A 279 49.80 4.95 -32.10
N SER A 280 50.53 4.71 -33.19
CA SER A 280 51.81 5.37 -33.46
C SER A 280 51.49 6.79 -33.91
N LEU A 281 51.65 7.75 -33.01
CA LEU A 281 51.36 9.15 -33.25
C LEU A 281 52.56 9.84 -33.92
N ASP A 282 52.29 10.58 -34.99
CA ASP A 282 53.20 11.60 -35.57
C ASP A 282 52.36 12.84 -35.88
N LEU A 283 52.17 13.67 -34.85
CA LEU A 283 51.25 14.80 -34.87
C LEU A 283 52.03 16.11 -34.87
N THR A 284 51.61 17.06 -35.72
CA THR A 284 52.09 18.45 -35.70
C THR A 284 50.89 19.39 -35.60
N LEU A 285 50.93 20.33 -34.65
CA LEU A 285 49.90 21.33 -34.41
C LEU A 285 50.50 22.74 -34.47
N ASP A 286 49.81 23.66 -35.15
CA ASP A 286 50.19 25.08 -35.13
C ASP A 286 49.77 25.74 -33.80
N LEU A 287 50.74 26.31 -33.07
CA LEU A 287 50.55 27.06 -31.83
C LEU A 287 50.48 28.58 -32.07
N ALA A 288 50.15 28.99 -33.30
CA ALA A 288 50.01 30.38 -33.71
C ALA A 288 48.95 30.59 -34.78
N VAL A 289 48.28 31.74 -34.75
CA VAL A 289 47.41 32.21 -35.83
C VAL A 289 47.74 33.68 -36.11
N GLY A 290 48.34 33.95 -37.26
CA GLY A 290 48.81 35.30 -37.58
C GLY A 290 49.98 35.72 -36.71
N GLN A 291 49.80 36.77 -35.89
CA GLN A 291 50.80 37.24 -34.92
C GLN A 291 50.53 36.74 -33.49
N ASP A 292 49.39 36.07 -33.27
CA ASP A 292 48.99 35.62 -31.95
C ASP A 292 49.54 34.21 -31.67
N ALA A 293 50.24 34.07 -30.55
CA ALA A 293 50.66 32.79 -30.00
C ALA A 293 49.56 32.18 -29.12
N LEU A 294 49.61 30.86 -28.86
CA LEU A 294 48.63 30.18 -28.00
C LEU A 294 48.53 30.82 -26.61
N PHE A 295 49.68 31.11 -26.00
CA PHE A 295 49.76 31.85 -24.75
C PHE A 295 50.27 33.26 -25.00
N SER A 296 49.66 34.25 -24.37
CA SER A 296 50.14 35.63 -24.38
C SER A 296 50.11 36.21 -22.98
N ASP A 297 51.15 36.96 -22.65
CA ASP A 297 51.31 37.65 -21.38
C ASP A 297 51.60 39.12 -21.67
N SER A 298 51.02 40.02 -20.88
CA SER A 298 51.31 41.46 -20.99
C SER A 298 52.68 41.80 -20.38
N ASP A 299 53.17 40.97 -19.47
CA ASP A 299 54.43 41.20 -18.75
C ASP A 299 55.62 40.59 -19.51
N ASN A 300 55.42 39.52 -20.30
CA ASN A 300 56.49 38.86 -21.04
C ASN A 300 56.06 38.23 -22.38
N ASN A 301 56.98 38.16 -23.34
CA ASN A 301 56.73 37.50 -24.62
C ASN A 301 57.33 36.08 -24.71
N ASN A 302 58.21 35.70 -23.78
CA ASN A 302 58.92 34.42 -23.81
C ASN A 302 58.28 33.41 -22.86
N ILE A 303 57.29 32.69 -23.36
CA ILE A 303 56.50 31.74 -22.56
C ILE A 303 57.02 30.32 -22.76
N ALA A 304 57.54 29.72 -21.69
CA ALA A 304 57.94 28.32 -21.67
C ALA A 304 56.71 27.40 -21.65
N LEU A 305 56.73 26.36 -22.48
CA LEU A 305 55.66 25.37 -22.57
C LEU A 305 56.07 24.03 -21.96
N ASP A 306 55.16 23.44 -21.20
CA ASP A 306 55.17 22.05 -20.79
C ASP A 306 53.94 21.35 -21.39
N VAL A 307 54.14 20.22 -22.08
CA VAL A 307 53.09 19.56 -22.86
C VAL A 307 53.05 18.08 -22.53
N GLN A 308 51.84 17.60 -22.24
CA GLN A 308 51.60 16.22 -21.85
C GLN A 308 50.39 15.66 -22.60
N VAL A 309 50.47 14.38 -22.98
CA VAL A 309 49.31 13.59 -23.40
C VAL A 309 48.96 12.69 -22.22
N ILE A 310 47.72 12.76 -21.75
CA ILE A 310 47.25 12.11 -20.52
C ILE A 310 46.21 11.05 -20.89
N ASP A 311 46.32 9.86 -20.28
CA ASP A 311 45.27 8.85 -20.34
C ASP A 311 44.10 9.29 -19.44
N PRO A 312 42.88 9.44 -19.99
CA PRO A 312 41.73 9.93 -19.24
C PRO A 312 41.24 8.95 -18.15
N ILE A 313 41.65 7.68 -18.19
CA ILE A 313 41.20 6.65 -17.24
C ILE A 313 42.01 6.68 -15.94
N ASP A 314 43.34 6.73 -16.03
CA ASP A 314 44.22 6.72 -14.86
C ASP A 314 44.78 8.11 -14.49
N ASN A 315 44.49 9.12 -15.32
CA ASN A 315 44.94 10.50 -15.16
C ASN A 315 46.47 10.65 -15.13
N GLN A 316 47.21 9.74 -15.80
CA GLN A 316 48.66 9.76 -15.89
C GLN A 316 49.13 10.18 -17.28
N ALA A 317 50.31 10.80 -17.34
CA ALA A 317 50.97 11.13 -18.61
C ALA A 317 51.39 9.84 -19.35
N VAL A 318 51.05 9.76 -20.63
CA VAL A 318 51.44 8.67 -21.53
C VAL A 318 52.96 8.67 -21.69
N SER A 319 53.59 7.57 -21.28
CA SER A 319 55.04 7.41 -21.34
C SER A 319 55.54 7.10 -22.76
N GLY A 320 56.79 7.43 -23.06
CA GLY A 320 57.44 7.07 -24.33
C GLY A 320 57.20 8.04 -25.50
N LEU A 321 56.51 9.16 -25.27
CA LEU A 321 56.32 10.22 -26.27
C LEU A 321 57.50 11.21 -26.30
N ILE A 322 57.90 11.60 -27.51
CA ILE A 322 58.84 12.68 -27.77
C ILE A 322 58.02 13.91 -28.14
N ILE A 323 58.07 14.94 -27.28
CA ILE A 323 57.28 16.16 -27.43
C ILE A 323 58.21 17.37 -27.57
N THR A 324 57.99 18.19 -28.59
CA THR A 324 58.66 19.49 -28.76
C THR A 324 57.63 20.57 -29.03
N ALA A 325 57.67 21.66 -28.27
CA ALA A 325 56.69 22.75 -28.36
C ALA A 325 57.37 24.12 -28.35
N ASN A 326 56.87 25.03 -29.18
CA ASN A 326 57.29 26.44 -29.18
C ASN A 326 56.05 27.34 -29.23
N ASN A 327 55.89 28.21 -28.22
CA ASN A 327 54.77 29.16 -28.18
C ASN A 327 54.88 30.16 -29.34
N GLY A 328 53.85 30.27 -30.17
CA GLY A 328 53.90 31.08 -31.40
C GLY A 328 54.55 30.34 -32.59
N GLY A 329 54.91 29.07 -32.43
CA GLY A 329 55.42 28.18 -33.48
C GLY A 329 54.52 26.95 -33.64
N SER A 330 55.09 25.76 -33.45
CA SER A 330 54.38 24.49 -33.56
C SER A 330 54.68 23.55 -32.39
N LEU A 331 53.78 22.59 -32.20
CA LEU A 331 53.90 21.45 -31.30
C LEU A 331 54.03 20.17 -32.14
N THR A 332 55.02 19.34 -31.85
CA THR A 332 55.19 18.02 -32.46
C THR A 332 55.18 16.94 -31.38
N ILE A 333 54.42 15.87 -31.60
CA ILE A 333 54.32 14.71 -30.70
C ILE A 333 54.59 13.45 -31.52
N LYS A 334 55.57 12.65 -31.10
CA LYS A 334 55.94 11.37 -31.75
C LYS A 334 56.07 10.24 -30.75
N GLY A 335 55.51 9.07 -31.03
CA GLY A 335 55.67 7.87 -30.22
C GLY A 335 54.42 7.00 -30.20
N GLU A 336 54.45 5.92 -29.41
CA GLU A 336 53.34 4.99 -29.26
C GLU A 336 52.43 5.41 -28.10
N LEU A 337 51.12 5.46 -28.35
CA LEU A 337 50.12 5.72 -27.33
C LEU A 337 49.82 4.42 -26.57
N THR A 338 50.42 4.25 -25.39
CA THR A 338 50.25 3.06 -24.53
C THR A 338 49.82 3.48 -23.12
N PRO A 339 48.71 2.94 -22.58
CA PRO A 339 47.79 1.98 -23.20
C PRO A 339 46.98 2.62 -24.33
N VAL A 340 46.48 1.81 -25.26
CA VAL A 340 45.65 2.25 -26.39
C VAL A 340 44.26 2.71 -25.90
N ARG A 341 43.81 3.87 -26.38
CA ARG A 341 42.52 4.50 -26.07
C ARG A 341 41.96 5.14 -27.34
N GLN A 342 40.63 5.23 -27.42
CA GLN A 342 39.96 6.02 -28.46
C GLN A 342 40.16 7.53 -28.28
N SER A 343 40.49 7.98 -27.07
CA SER A 343 40.77 9.39 -26.81
C SER A 343 41.75 9.58 -25.68
N TYR A 344 42.53 10.66 -25.79
CA TYR A 344 43.48 11.16 -24.80
C TYR A 344 43.24 12.65 -24.56
N ILE A 345 43.79 13.15 -23.45
CA ILE A 345 43.78 14.58 -23.13
C ILE A 345 45.15 15.15 -23.48
N LEU A 346 45.21 16.08 -24.43
CA LEU A 346 46.39 16.89 -24.70
C LEU A 346 46.35 18.13 -23.80
N GLN A 347 47.22 18.18 -22.79
CA GLN A 347 47.42 19.34 -21.93
C GLN A 347 48.63 20.14 -22.42
N ILE A 348 48.42 21.45 -22.64
CA ILE A 348 49.49 22.40 -22.92
C ILE A 348 49.50 23.43 -21.78
N THR A 349 50.63 23.57 -21.12
CA THR A 349 50.83 24.44 -19.96
C THR A 349 51.86 25.52 -20.28
N GLY A 350 51.47 26.78 -20.15
CA GLY A 350 52.38 27.93 -20.20
C GLY A 350 52.84 28.34 -18.81
N THR A 351 54.09 28.78 -18.68
CA THR A 351 54.63 29.38 -17.45
C THR A 351 54.36 30.87 -17.44
N ASP A 352 53.68 31.36 -16.40
CA ASP A 352 53.36 32.77 -16.16
C ASP A 352 54.53 33.43 -15.42
N ILE A 353 55.01 34.56 -15.95
CA ILE A 353 56.17 35.28 -15.45
C ILE A 353 55.87 36.78 -15.40
N ASP A 354 56.12 37.39 -14.25
CA ASP A 354 55.89 38.82 -14.06
C ASP A 354 56.92 39.68 -14.83
N ALA A 355 56.75 41.01 -14.73
CA ALA A 355 57.60 41.99 -15.40
C ALA A 355 59.07 41.94 -14.91
N GLU A 356 59.30 41.43 -13.70
CA GLU A 356 60.61 41.20 -13.09
C GLU A 356 61.22 39.83 -13.43
N ALA A 357 60.56 39.05 -14.30
CA ALA A 357 60.93 37.72 -14.74
C ALA A 357 60.92 36.65 -13.62
N ALA A 358 60.14 36.87 -12.56
CA ALA A 358 59.85 35.85 -11.57
C ALA A 358 58.67 34.97 -12.03
N VAL A 359 58.75 33.67 -11.76
CA VAL A 359 57.65 32.74 -12.03
C VAL A 359 56.57 32.94 -10.98
N VAL A 360 55.40 33.39 -11.44
CA VAL A 360 54.25 33.74 -10.57
C VAL A 360 53.08 32.79 -10.75
N GLY A 361 53.10 31.93 -11.77
CA GLY A 361 52.07 30.92 -11.95
C GLY A 361 52.29 30.02 -13.16
N LYS A 362 51.26 29.21 -13.43
CA LYS A 362 51.15 28.39 -14.65
C LYS A 362 49.70 28.38 -15.12
N VAL A 363 49.50 28.34 -16.42
CA VAL A 363 48.17 28.29 -17.04
C VAL A 363 48.10 27.12 -18.00
N SER A 364 47.06 26.31 -17.87
CA SER A 364 46.83 25.14 -18.73
C SER A 364 45.63 25.34 -19.65
N THR A 365 45.74 24.80 -20.87
CA THR A 365 44.61 24.55 -21.76
C THR A 365 44.62 23.10 -22.23
N LEU A 366 43.43 22.55 -22.48
CA LEU A 366 43.24 21.14 -22.76
C LEU A 366 42.52 20.95 -24.09
N PHE A 367 42.93 19.92 -24.81
CA PHE A 367 42.32 19.48 -26.05
C PHE A 367 42.08 17.97 -26.02
N THR A 368 41.04 17.52 -26.71
CA THR A 368 40.81 16.09 -26.92
C THR A 368 41.60 15.62 -28.13
N LEU A 369 42.46 14.63 -27.94
CA LEU A 369 43.13 13.89 -29.01
C LEU A 369 42.38 12.58 -29.24
N THR A 370 41.67 12.46 -30.36
CA THR A 370 40.92 11.24 -30.70
C THR A 370 41.78 10.32 -31.57
N VAL A 371 41.72 9.02 -31.32
CA VAL A 371 42.39 7.98 -32.11
C VAL A 371 41.32 6.99 -32.58
N GLU A 372 41.25 6.76 -33.89
CA GLU A 372 40.54 5.64 -34.47
C GLU A 372 41.36 4.37 -34.24
N THR A 373 40.92 3.55 -33.30
CA THR A 373 41.30 2.15 -33.21
C THR A 373 40.48 1.40 -34.27
N PRO A 374 41.07 0.59 -35.17
CA PRO A 374 40.30 -0.49 -35.78
C PRO A 374 39.98 -1.46 -34.64
N ASN A 375 38.79 -1.33 -34.06
CA ASN A 375 38.30 -2.21 -33.00
C ASN A 375 37.21 -3.10 -33.60
N SER A 376 37.43 -4.41 -33.54
CA SER A 376 36.50 -5.42 -33.99
C SER A 376 35.64 -5.83 -32.81
N ALA A 377 34.33 -5.60 -32.90
CA ALA A 377 33.41 -6.01 -31.84
C ALA A 377 33.63 -7.49 -31.44
N PRO A 378 33.50 -7.84 -30.15
CA PRO A 378 33.73 -9.21 -29.70
C PRO A 378 32.79 -10.15 -30.44
N THR A 379 33.29 -11.28 -30.90
CA THR A 379 32.48 -12.23 -31.67
C THR A 379 32.02 -13.39 -30.80
N ILE A 380 30.79 -13.87 -31.02
CA ILE A 380 30.24 -15.00 -30.26
C ILE A 380 30.87 -16.30 -30.79
N VAL A 381 31.38 -17.13 -29.89
CA VAL A 381 31.86 -18.46 -30.22
C VAL A 381 30.67 -19.42 -30.30
N PRO A 382 30.28 -19.90 -31.50
CA PRO A 382 28.98 -20.57 -31.69
C PRO A 382 28.80 -21.83 -30.85
N LYS A 383 29.86 -22.63 -30.72
CA LYS A 383 29.80 -23.90 -29.98
C LYS A 383 29.51 -23.69 -28.48
N ILE A 384 30.15 -22.69 -27.87
CA ILE A 384 29.95 -22.36 -26.45
C ILE A 384 28.56 -21.77 -26.24
N ALA A 385 28.09 -20.95 -27.19
CA ALA A 385 26.72 -20.43 -27.16
C ALA A 385 25.66 -21.54 -27.26
N GLU A 386 25.87 -22.57 -28.10
CA GLU A 386 24.98 -23.73 -28.18
C GLU A 386 24.94 -24.52 -26.87
N ASP A 387 26.12 -24.79 -26.29
CA ASP A 387 26.22 -25.53 -25.02
C ASP A 387 25.57 -24.74 -23.86
N LEU A 388 25.76 -23.42 -23.84
CA LEU A 388 25.15 -22.54 -22.85
C LEU A 388 23.63 -22.45 -23.02
N GLN A 389 23.13 -22.39 -24.26
CA GLN A 389 21.69 -22.43 -24.53
C GLN A 389 21.06 -23.74 -24.04
N ALA A 390 21.75 -24.87 -24.24
CA ALA A 390 21.27 -26.16 -23.76
C ALA A 390 21.18 -26.22 -22.23
N TRP A 391 22.19 -25.67 -21.53
CA TRP A 391 22.16 -25.58 -20.07
C TRP A 391 21.06 -24.62 -19.58
N ILE A 392 20.99 -23.38 -20.08
CA ILE A 392 19.95 -22.41 -19.69
C ILE A 392 18.55 -22.97 -19.94
N GLY A 393 18.35 -23.67 -21.06
CA GLY A 393 17.07 -24.32 -21.38
C GLY A 393 16.74 -25.55 -20.52
N SER A 394 17.71 -26.09 -19.78
CA SER A 394 17.52 -27.21 -18.85
C SER A 394 17.17 -26.78 -17.42
N ILE A 395 17.33 -25.49 -17.10
CA ILE A 395 17.01 -24.96 -15.78
C ILE A 395 15.49 -24.97 -15.62
N GLU A 396 15.02 -25.79 -14.68
CA GLU A 396 13.62 -25.82 -14.29
C GLU A 396 13.31 -24.60 -13.41
N LEU A 397 12.30 -23.81 -13.80
CA LEU A 397 11.88 -22.63 -13.07
C LEU A 397 10.45 -22.80 -12.60
N THR A 398 10.21 -22.48 -11.33
CA THR A 398 8.89 -22.62 -10.72
C THR A 398 8.62 -21.42 -9.83
N GLN A 399 7.41 -20.85 -9.95
CA GLN A 399 6.97 -19.73 -9.13
C GLN A 399 7.17 -20.04 -7.63
N GLY A 400 7.80 -19.12 -6.90
CA GLY A 400 8.05 -19.23 -5.47
C GLY A 400 9.16 -20.21 -5.07
N VAL A 401 9.83 -20.88 -6.02
CA VAL A 401 10.97 -21.78 -5.74
C VAL A 401 12.27 -21.05 -6.04
N ALA A 402 13.18 -21.02 -5.07
CA ALA A 402 14.46 -20.34 -5.21
C ALA A 402 15.43 -21.14 -6.08
N VAL A 403 15.99 -20.48 -7.09
CA VAL A 403 17.17 -20.93 -7.82
C VAL A 403 18.39 -20.49 -7.01
N THR A 404 19.24 -21.41 -6.57
CA THR A 404 20.35 -21.07 -5.64
C THR A 404 21.73 -21.58 -6.07
N ASN A 405 21.80 -22.58 -6.96
CA ASN A 405 23.04 -23.28 -7.32
C ASN A 405 23.26 -23.45 -8.82
N GLU A 406 22.57 -22.71 -9.66
CA GLU A 406 22.78 -22.77 -11.12
C GLU A 406 24.01 -21.96 -11.49
N GLN A 407 25.07 -22.67 -11.87
CA GLN A 407 26.35 -22.10 -12.28
C GLN A 407 26.87 -22.82 -13.52
N TYR A 408 27.31 -22.04 -14.51
CA TYR A 408 27.89 -22.60 -15.73
C TYR A 408 29.02 -21.75 -16.26
N ARG A 409 30.03 -22.42 -16.81
CA ARG A 409 31.22 -21.78 -17.34
C ARG A 409 30.90 -21.03 -18.63
N ILE A 410 31.22 -19.74 -18.68
CA ILE A 410 31.00 -18.86 -19.84
C ILE A 410 32.30 -18.30 -20.44
N ASP A 411 33.46 -18.80 -20.00
CA ASP A 411 34.73 -18.46 -20.63
C ASP A 411 34.71 -18.65 -22.13
N ASN A 412 35.36 -17.73 -22.83
CA ASN A 412 35.49 -17.74 -24.28
C ASN A 412 34.15 -17.80 -25.02
N LEU A 413 33.02 -17.52 -24.35
CA LEU A 413 31.74 -17.32 -25.04
C LEU A 413 31.87 -16.20 -26.09
N PHE A 414 32.70 -15.21 -25.79
CA PHE A 414 33.12 -14.16 -26.69
C PHE A 414 34.61 -14.28 -26.97
N ALA A 415 34.97 -14.11 -28.23
CA ALA A 415 36.35 -14.02 -28.70
C ALA A 415 36.57 -12.64 -29.31
N ASP A 416 37.60 -11.98 -28.82
CA ASP A 416 38.01 -10.68 -29.32
C ASP A 416 39.20 -10.82 -30.27
N ALA A 417 39.12 -10.20 -31.44
CA ALA A 417 40.17 -10.34 -32.47
C ALA A 417 41.39 -9.47 -32.16
N ASP A 418 41.19 -8.37 -31.43
CA ASP A 418 42.19 -7.38 -31.08
C ASP A 418 42.90 -7.73 -29.76
N GLY A 419 42.31 -8.65 -28.98
CA GLY A 419 42.88 -9.21 -27.77
C GLY A 419 42.53 -8.39 -26.52
N ASP A 420 41.50 -7.56 -26.60
CA ASP A 420 41.05 -6.69 -25.52
C ASP A 420 40.45 -7.48 -24.35
N GLU A 421 40.60 -6.93 -23.14
CA GLU A 421 40.02 -7.53 -21.94
C GLU A 421 38.50 -7.28 -21.92
N LEU A 422 37.72 -8.37 -21.97
CA LEU A 422 36.27 -8.26 -22.06
C LEU A 422 35.60 -8.13 -20.69
N ILE A 423 34.84 -7.04 -20.50
CA ILE A 423 33.88 -6.89 -19.40
C ILE A 423 32.61 -7.66 -19.79
N ILE A 424 32.20 -8.62 -18.95
CA ILE A 424 31.05 -9.49 -19.21
C ILE A 424 29.93 -9.16 -18.22
N ASP A 425 28.79 -8.77 -18.77
CA ASP A 425 27.56 -8.51 -18.01
C ASP A 425 26.47 -9.52 -18.39
N ALA A 426 25.58 -9.82 -17.45
CA ALA A 426 24.41 -10.65 -17.69
C ALA A 426 23.15 -9.99 -17.11
N SER A 427 22.06 -10.06 -17.85
CA SER A 427 20.74 -9.60 -17.42
C SER A 427 19.66 -10.60 -17.82
N SER A 428 18.50 -10.51 -17.18
CA SER A 428 17.35 -11.38 -17.43
C SER A 428 16.12 -10.52 -17.65
N THR A 429 15.22 -10.99 -18.50
CA THR A 429 13.89 -10.40 -18.65
C THR A 429 12.97 -10.70 -17.45
N ILE A 430 13.25 -11.78 -16.72
CA ILE A 430 12.67 -12.08 -15.41
C ILE A 430 13.45 -11.30 -14.34
N LYS A 431 12.84 -10.25 -13.79
CA LYS A 431 13.47 -9.28 -12.86
C LYS A 431 13.93 -9.91 -11.54
N GLU A 432 13.26 -10.97 -11.12
CA GLU A 432 13.49 -11.68 -9.86
C GLU A 432 14.66 -12.68 -9.93
N LEU A 433 15.20 -12.92 -11.13
CA LEU A 433 16.43 -13.66 -11.30
C LEU A 433 17.62 -12.70 -11.19
N GLU A 434 18.47 -12.96 -10.22
CA GLU A 434 19.73 -12.28 -9.99
C GLU A 434 20.84 -13.01 -10.76
N LEU A 435 21.47 -12.30 -11.68
CA LEU A 435 22.58 -12.82 -12.47
C LEU A 435 23.87 -12.14 -12.02
N SER A 436 24.91 -12.96 -11.86
CA SER A 436 26.25 -12.46 -11.58
C SER A 436 27.27 -13.26 -12.38
N VAL A 437 28.30 -12.57 -12.87
CA VAL A 437 29.46 -13.20 -13.47
C VAL A 437 30.55 -13.25 -12.41
N ILE A 438 30.99 -14.46 -12.05
CA ILE A 438 31.97 -14.69 -11.00
C ILE A 438 33.24 -15.33 -11.57
N ALA A 439 34.38 -15.07 -10.92
CA ALA A 439 35.64 -15.72 -11.24
C ALA A 439 35.88 -16.91 -10.29
N VAL A 440 35.93 -18.11 -10.85
CA VAL A 440 36.23 -19.36 -10.13
C VAL A 440 37.49 -19.96 -10.74
N GLY A 441 38.59 -20.08 -9.98
CA GLY A 441 39.82 -20.72 -10.48
C GLY A 441 40.47 -20.06 -11.71
N GLY A 442 40.24 -18.76 -11.93
CA GLY A 442 40.72 -18.02 -13.11
C GLY A 442 39.79 -18.13 -14.34
N THR A 443 38.62 -18.72 -14.17
CA THR A 443 37.59 -18.90 -15.20
C THR A 443 36.32 -18.10 -14.86
N LYS A 444 35.65 -17.53 -15.86
CA LYS A 444 34.39 -16.79 -15.71
C LYS A 444 33.21 -17.76 -15.77
N GLU A 445 32.33 -17.68 -14.78
CA GLU A 445 31.11 -18.47 -14.67
C GLU A 445 29.89 -17.55 -14.51
N LEU A 446 28.79 -17.90 -15.18
CA LEU A 446 27.49 -17.28 -14.95
C LEU A 446 26.83 -17.99 -13.78
N LYS A 447 26.48 -17.22 -12.74
CA LYS A 447 25.64 -17.67 -11.63
C LYS A 447 24.24 -17.07 -11.78
N ILE A 448 23.23 -17.93 -11.71
CA ILE A 448 21.82 -17.57 -11.69
C ILE A 448 21.27 -17.89 -10.31
N ALA A 449 20.68 -16.89 -9.66
CA ALA A 449 19.99 -17.04 -8.39
C ALA A 449 18.65 -16.28 -8.43
N GLY A 450 17.85 -16.41 -7.38
CA GLY A 450 16.61 -15.64 -7.20
C GLY A 450 15.36 -16.52 -7.13
N THR A 451 14.22 -15.89 -6.90
CA THR A 451 12.94 -16.60 -6.71
C THR A 451 11.87 -15.92 -7.57
N PRO A 452 11.54 -16.49 -8.75
CA PRO A 452 10.47 -15.96 -9.59
C PRO A 452 9.16 -15.90 -8.79
N THR A 453 8.53 -14.73 -8.70
CA THR A 453 7.28 -14.57 -7.94
C THR A 453 6.03 -14.72 -8.80
N ASN A 454 6.18 -14.69 -10.13
CA ASN A 454 5.12 -14.84 -11.12
C ASN A 454 5.39 -16.03 -12.05
N THR A 455 4.38 -16.43 -12.83
CA THR A 455 4.57 -17.32 -13.98
C THR A 455 4.97 -16.55 -15.22
N TYR A 456 5.74 -17.19 -16.10
CA TYR A 456 6.22 -16.59 -17.34
C TYR A 456 6.13 -17.63 -18.47
N PRO A 457 5.55 -17.29 -19.63
CA PRO A 457 5.51 -18.20 -20.76
C PRO A 457 6.92 -18.45 -21.33
N ALA A 458 7.07 -19.52 -22.11
CA ALA A 458 8.30 -19.76 -22.86
C ALA A 458 8.60 -18.56 -23.79
N GLY A 459 9.83 -18.04 -23.75
CA GLY A 459 10.25 -16.87 -24.53
C GLY A 459 11.02 -15.82 -23.73
N GLU A 460 10.98 -15.87 -22.40
CA GLU A 460 11.88 -15.08 -21.54
C GLU A 460 13.35 -15.42 -21.84
N THR A 461 14.26 -14.47 -21.59
CA THR A 461 15.66 -14.62 -21.96
C THR A 461 16.64 -14.14 -20.90
N ILE A 462 17.80 -14.80 -20.87
CA ILE A 462 19.03 -14.27 -20.29
C ILE A 462 19.85 -13.66 -21.42
N THR A 463 20.23 -12.39 -21.29
CA THR A 463 21.14 -11.73 -22.22
C THR A 463 22.50 -11.58 -21.58
N ILE A 464 23.52 -12.17 -22.20
CA ILE A 464 24.91 -11.97 -21.81
C ILE A 464 25.55 -11.05 -22.84
N SER A 465 26.33 -10.09 -22.37
CA SER A 465 27.04 -9.16 -23.24
C SER A 465 28.52 -9.07 -22.87
N ALA A 466 29.36 -8.93 -23.88
CA ALA A 466 30.76 -8.60 -23.75
C ALA A 466 31.02 -7.21 -24.30
N PHE A 467 31.76 -6.42 -23.53
CA PHE A 467 32.22 -5.09 -23.89
C PHE A 467 33.74 -5.07 -23.84
N ASP A 468 34.38 -4.71 -24.94
CA ASP A 468 35.85 -4.59 -25.08
C ASP A 468 36.38 -3.21 -24.63
N GLY A 469 35.50 -2.32 -24.18
CA GLY A 469 35.81 -0.92 -23.88
C GLY A 469 35.34 0.07 -24.96
N ILE A 470 34.89 -0.44 -26.12
CA ILE A 470 34.52 0.32 -27.31
C ILE A 470 33.18 -0.20 -27.89
N GLU A 471 33.15 -1.45 -28.31
CA GLU A 471 32.02 -2.13 -28.93
C GLU A 471 31.43 -3.19 -28.00
N ARG A 472 30.12 -3.42 -28.12
CA ARG A 472 29.40 -4.41 -27.33
C ARG A 472 28.73 -5.43 -28.23
N THR A 473 28.99 -6.70 -27.95
CA THR A 473 28.23 -7.81 -28.54
C THR A 473 27.42 -8.49 -27.46
N SER A 474 26.18 -8.84 -27.76
CA SER A 474 25.31 -9.57 -26.86
C SER A 474 24.68 -10.79 -27.51
N LYS A 475 24.35 -11.77 -26.67
CA LYS A 475 23.60 -12.94 -27.06
C LYS A 475 22.52 -13.20 -26.03
N SER A 476 21.28 -13.30 -26.50
CA SER A 476 20.15 -13.75 -25.70
C SER A 476 19.98 -15.26 -25.81
N PHE A 477 19.73 -15.87 -24.66
CA PHE A 477 19.49 -17.30 -24.47
C PHE A 477 18.09 -17.47 -23.91
N VAL A 478 17.30 -18.35 -24.52
CA VAL A 478 15.91 -18.55 -24.13
C VAL A 478 15.85 -19.39 -22.86
N LEU A 479 15.14 -18.89 -21.86
CA LEU A 479 14.81 -19.61 -20.64
C LEU A 479 13.66 -20.58 -20.89
N LYS A 480 13.62 -21.65 -20.09
CA LYS A 480 12.39 -22.43 -19.96
C LYS A 480 11.29 -21.56 -19.36
N GLN A 481 10.03 -21.89 -19.65
CA GLN A 481 8.90 -21.22 -19.00
C GLN A 481 9.00 -21.35 -17.48
N VAL A 482 8.50 -20.36 -16.74
CA VAL A 482 8.34 -20.48 -15.29
C VAL A 482 6.99 -21.12 -15.03
N ASP A 483 7.03 -22.38 -14.64
CA ASP A 483 5.81 -23.12 -14.29
C ASP A 483 5.19 -22.53 -13.02
N ALA A 484 3.87 -22.60 -12.93
CA ALA A 484 3.16 -22.27 -11.70
C ALA A 484 3.67 -23.15 -10.56
N LYS A 485 3.74 -22.60 -9.34
CA LYS A 485 4.02 -23.40 -8.14
C LYS A 485 3.05 -24.59 -8.14
N PRO A 486 3.51 -25.84 -7.99
CA PRO A 486 2.61 -26.97 -7.86
C PRO A 486 1.72 -26.69 -6.65
N ILE A 487 0.45 -26.42 -6.90
CA ILE A 487 -0.51 -26.18 -5.83
C ILE A 487 -0.82 -27.55 -5.24
N ALA A 488 -0.71 -27.67 -3.92
CA ALA A 488 -1.15 -28.87 -3.22
C ALA A 488 -2.61 -29.15 -3.64
N SER A 489 -2.93 -30.40 -3.96
CA SER A 489 -4.25 -30.78 -4.43
C SER A 489 -4.56 -32.23 -4.09
N PHE A 490 -5.80 -32.64 -4.33
CA PHE A 490 -6.23 -34.02 -4.15
C PHE A 490 -6.72 -34.60 -5.47
N GLU A 491 -6.17 -35.75 -5.84
CA GLU A 491 -6.75 -36.61 -6.88
C GLU A 491 -7.76 -37.57 -6.24
N VAL A 492 -8.95 -37.66 -6.83
CA VAL A 492 -10.02 -38.56 -6.36
C VAL A 492 -9.97 -39.87 -7.13
N ASN A 493 -9.67 -40.97 -6.42
CA ASN A 493 -9.77 -42.31 -6.95
C ASN A 493 -11.26 -42.73 -7.02
N THR A 494 -11.87 -42.50 -8.17
CA THR A 494 -13.29 -42.79 -8.41
C THR A 494 -13.66 -44.27 -8.25
N ASN A 495 -12.71 -45.19 -8.49
CA ASN A 495 -12.94 -46.62 -8.25
C ASN A 495 -12.99 -46.94 -6.75
N ALA A 496 -12.07 -46.40 -5.95
CA ALA A 496 -12.10 -46.56 -4.50
C ALA A 496 -13.36 -45.91 -3.89
N LEU A 497 -13.76 -44.74 -4.40
CA LEU A 497 -14.99 -44.07 -4.00
C LEU A 497 -16.24 -44.89 -4.31
N ALA A 498 -16.34 -45.47 -5.52
CA ALA A 498 -17.44 -46.34 -5.89
C ALA A 498 -17.48 -47.62 -5.03
N ASN A 499 -16.31 -48.19 -4.72
CA ASN A 499 -16.20 -49.33 -3.83
C ASN A 499 -16.60 -48.97 -2.39
N LEU A 500 -16.23 -47.78 -1.89
CA LEU A 500 -16.65 -47.26 -0.58
C LEU A 500 -18.17 -47.16 -0.49
N GLN A 501 -18.79 -46.55 -1.51
CA GLN A 501 -20.24 -46.45 -1.60
C GLN A 501 -20.89 -47.83 -1.61
N SER A 502 -20.35 -48.79 -2.36
CA SER A 502 -20.85 -50.16 -2.38
C SER A 502 -20.69 -50.88 -1.03
N GLU A 503 -19.58 -50.65 -0.32
CA GLU A 503 -19.31 -51.24 0.99
C GLU A 503 -20.30 -50.69 2.03
N ILE A 504 -20.50 -49.38 2.07
CA ILE A 504 -21.49 -48.73 2.96
C ILE A 504 -22.90 -49.25 2.66
N THR A 505 -23.29 -49.34 1.39
CA THR A 505 -24.61 -49.87 1.01
C THR A 505 -24.78 -51.34 1.41
N SER A 506 -23.72 -52.15 1.31
CA SER A 506 -23.77 -53.57 1.69
C SER A 506 -23.75 -53.81 3.19
N GLN A 507 -23.06 -52.97 3.96
CA GLN A 507 -22.92 -53.16 5.41
C GLN A 507 -24.07 -52.53 6.20
N LEU A 508 -24.70 -51.47 5.67
CA LEU A 508 -25.82 -50.77 6.30
C LEU A 508 -27.18 -51.16 5.69
N VAL A 509 -27.40 -52.46 5.48
CA VAL A 509 -28.68 -52.97 4.95
C VAL A 509 -29.79 -52.92 6.00
N ASP A 510 -31.02 -52.67 5.54
CA ASP A 510 -32.25 -52.73 6.35
C ASP A 510 -32.26 -51.83 7.61
N LEU A 511 -31.66 -50.64 7.52
CA LEU A 511 -31.77 -49.63 8.59
C LEU A 511 -33.25 -49.33 8.90
N LYS A 512 -33.59 -49.29 10.18
CA LYS A 512 -34.93 -48.94 10.67
C LYS A 512 -34.88 -47.87 11.73
N VAL A 513 -35.92 -47.05 11.75
CA VAL A 513 -36.12 -46.04 12.81
C VAL A 513 -36.16 -46.73 14.18
N ASN A 514 -35.45 -46.15 15.15
CA ASN A 514 -35.27 -46.61 16.53
C ASN A 514 -34.52 -47.94 16.71
N GLU A 515 -33.94 -48.51 15.66
CA GLU A 515 -33.10 -49.71 15.76
C GLU A 515 -31.61 -49.30 15.80
N PRO A 516 -30.87 -49.58 16.90
CA PRO A 516 -29.47 -49.17 17.01
C PRO A 516 -28.59 -49.94 16.03
N LEU A 517 -27.79 -49.20 15.27
CA LEU A 517 -26.76 -49.74 14.40
C LEU A 517 -25.50 -50.07 15.24
N PRO A 518 -24.96 -51.31 15.20
CA PRO A 518 -23.65 -51.59 15.77
C PRO A 518 -22.58 -50.75 15.05
N SER A 519 -21.58 -50.23 15.76
CA SER A 519 -20.51 -49.45 15.12
C SER A 519 -19.87 -50.23 13.97
N VAL A 520 -20.07 -49.74 12.74
CA VAL A 520 -19.60 -50.36 11.51
C VAL A 520 -18.34 -49.64 11.06
N GLN A 521 -17.23 -50.37 11.00
CA GLN A 521 -15.98 -49.88 10.42
C GLN A 521 -15.92 -50.25 8.94
N ILE A 522 -15.55 -49.28 8.11
CA ILE A 522 -15.47 -49.44 6.67
C ILE A 522 -14.01 -49.70 6.28
N SER A 523 -13.79 -50.68 5.41
CA SER A 523 -12.45 -51.18 5.07
C SER A 523 -11.73 -50.25 4.09
N ILE A 524 -12.47 -49.58 3.21
CA ILE A 524 -11.91 -48.60 2.27
C ILE A 524 -11.71 -47.27 3.00
N THR A 525 -10.47 -46.79 2.99
CA THR A 525 -10.10 -45.58 3.71
C THR A 525 -10.22 -44.34 2.83
N LEU A 526 -10.36 -43.17 3.46
CA LEU A 526 -10.29 -41.90 2.76
C LEU A 526 -8.90 -41.64 2.15
N ASP A 527 -7.84 -42.26 2.66
CA ASP A 527 -6.52 -42.25 2.02
C ASP A 527 -6.52 -42.98 0.67
N ASP A 528 -7.29 -44.06 0.53
CA ASP A 528 -7.42 -44.78 -0.74
C ASP A 528 -8.18 -43.96 -1.81
N ILE A 529 -9.00 -43.01 -1.37
CA ILE A 529 -9.86 -42.16 -2.19
C ILE A 529 -9.19 -40.84 -2.54
N PHE A 530 -8.69 -40.11 -1.54
CA PHE A 530 -8.10 -38.79 -1.70
C PHE A 530 -6.58 -38.90 -1.67
N LYS A 531 -5.97 -39.06 -2.85
CA LYS A 531 -4.51 -39.06 -2.96
C LYS A 531 -4.00 -37.64 -3.05
N ALA A 532 -3.33 -37.20 -1.98
CA ALA A 532 -2.71 -35.90 -1.92
C ALA A 532 -1.54 -35.81 -2.93
N VAL A 533 -1.54 -34.78 -3.77
CA VAL A 533 -0.51 -34.50 -4.77
C VAL A 533 0.20 -33.22 -4.38
N ASN A 534 1.53 -33.25 -4.38
CA ASN A 534 2.39 -32.13 -3.95
C ASN A 534 2.10 -31.64 -2.51
N ALA A 535 1.69 -32.53 -1.61
CA ALA A 535 1.45 -32.20 -0.21
C ALA A 535 2.76 -31.94 0.54
N HIS A 536 2.80 -30.85 1.32
CA HIS A 536 3.95 -30.48 2.13
C HIS A 536 3.72 -30.69 3.64
N GLY A 537 2.66 -31.42 4.01
CA GLY A 537 2.25 -31.66 5.40
C GLY A 537 1.31 -32.83 5.62
N PRO A 538 0.83 -33.02 6.87
CA PRO A 538 -0.12 -34.08 7.18
C PRO A 538 -1.44 -33.86 6.45
N VAL A 539 -2.03 -34.97 5.99
CA VAL A 539 -3.39 -35.01 5.44
C VAL A 539 -4.35 -35.28 6.59
N GLU A 540 -5.37 -34.45 6.70
CA GLU A 540 -6.46 -34.59 7.65
C GLU A 540 -7.72 -35.02 6.90
N TYR A 541 -8.53 -35.85 7.54
CA TYR A 541 -9.71 -36.44 6.92
C TYR A 541 -10.97 -35.95 7.63
N PHE A 542 -11.99 -35.66 6.84
CA PHE A 542 -13.26 -35.10 7.30
C PHE A 542 -14.41 -35.99 6.87
N ALA A 543 -15.36 -36.19 7.77
CA ALA A 543 -16.62 -36.85 7.48
C ALA A 543 -17.74 -36.18 8.29
N GLY A 544 -18.76 -35.67 7.62
CA GLY A 544 -19.81 -34.90 8.27
C GLY A 544 -20.81 -34.25 7.31
N MET A 545 -21.66 -33.37 7.83
CA MET A 545 -22.53 -32.52 7.01
C MET A 545 -21.82 -31.21 6.66
N LYS A 546 -22.31 -30.48 5.66
CA LYS A 546 -21.77 -29.16 5.31
C LYS A 546 -22.18 -28.13 6.38
N GLY A 547 -21.22 -27.36 6.92
CA GLY A 547 -21.46 -26.26 7.86
C GLY A 547 -20.55 -26.31 9.09
N GLU A 548 -20.48 -25.20 9.84
CA GLU A 548 -19.70 -25.17 11.09
C GLU A 548 -20.25 -26.15 12.14
N ASN A 549 -19.35 -26.85 12.83
CA ASN A 549 -19.69 -27.86 13.85
C ASN A 549 -20.60 -29.01 13.35
N GLN A 550 -20.55 -29.28 12.05
CA GLN A 550 -21.29 -30.38 11.41
C GLN A 550 -20.45 -31.65 11.22
N ASP A 551 -19.22 -31.64 11.74
CA ASP A 551 -18.38 -32.81 11.79
C ASP A 551 -19.11 -33.95 12.50
N HIS A 552 -18.91 -35.14 11.95
CA HIS A 552 -19.53 -36.37 12.41
C HIS A 552 -21.04 -36.52 12.21
N ASN A 553 -21.73 -35.48 11.73
CA ASN A 553 -23.16 -35.55 11.45
C ASN A 553 -23.45 -36.20 10.10
N THR A 554 -24.62 -36.81 9.98
CA THR A 554 -25.21 -37.21 8.70
C THR A 554 -26.58 -36.57 8.58
N SER A 555 -27.17 -36.56 7.38
CA SER A 555 -28.54 -36.06 7.18
C SER A 555 -29.61 -36.97 7.81
N VAL A 556 -29.22 -38.17 8.28
CA VAL A 556 -30.09 -39.08 9.02
C VAL A 556 -29.93 -38.80 10.51
N ALA A 557 -30.97 -38.24 11.13
CA ALA A 557 -30.99 -37.95 12.56
C ALA A 557 -30.62 -39.19 13.39
N GLY A 558 -29.66 -39.04 14.31
CA GLY A 558 -29.18 -40.11 15.19
C GLY A 558 -28.16 -41.08 14.60
N ILE A 559 -27.85 -40.99 13.29
CA ILE A 559 -26.68 -41.65 12.69
C ILE A 559 -25.52 -40.67 12.61
N LYS A 560 -24.36 -41.11 13.07
CA LYS A 560 -23.09 -40.37 13.07
C LYS A 560 -22.05 -41.12 12.25
N VAL A 561 -21.13 -40.35 11.68
CA VAL A 561 -19.94 -40.86 11.00
C VAL A 561 -18.70 -40.33 11.71
N ALA A 562 -17.68 -41.15 11.91
CA ALA A 562 -16.40 -40.71 12.41
C ALA A 562 -15.32 -41.13 11.42
N VAL A 563 -14.25 -40.36 11.34
CA VAL A 563 -13.07 -40.70 10.57
C VAL A 563 -11.85 -40.54 11.46
N ASP A 564 -10.93 -41.49 11.40
CA ASP A 564 -9.67 -41.41 12.13
C ASP A 564 -8.54 -40.81 11.27
N ASN A 565 -7.36 -40.65 11.87
CA ASN A 565 -6.20 -40.06 11.21
C ASN A 565 -5.63 -40.94 10.07
N MET A 566 -6.08 -42.18 9.93
CA MET A 566 -5.73 -43.04 8.78
C MET A 566 -6.82 -43.03 7.70
N GLY A 567 -7.88 -42.22 7.87
CA GLY A 567 -8.99 -42.14 6.94
C GLY A 567 -9.99 -43.29 7.08
N VAL A 568 -9.95 -44.07 8.17
CA VAL A 568 -10.91 -45.17 8.37
C VAL A 568 -12.24 -44.60 8.85
N LEU A 569 -13.32 -44.88 8.10
CA LEU A 569 -14.67 -44.46 8.48
C LEU A 569 -15.33 -45.43 9.46
N THR A 570 -15.98 -44.88 10.47
CA THR A 570 -16.85 -45.61 11.40
C THR A 570 -18.25 -44.99 11.40
N ILE A 571 -19.27 -45.76 11.07
CA ILE A 571 -20.67 -45.32 11.10
C ILE A 571 -21.38 -45.97 12.29
N SER A 572 -22.10 -45.18 13.08
CA SER A 572 -22.76 -45.67 14.29
C SER A 572 -23.97 -44.82 14.69
N GLY A 573 -24.79 -45.32 15.62
CA GLY A 573 -25.89 -44.59 16.21
C GLY A 573 -27.24 -45.29 16.01
N THR A 574 -28.33 -44.57 16.24
CA THR A 574 -29.69 -45.07 16.13
C THR A 574 -30.47 -44.11 15.25
N PRO A 575 -30.95 -44.50 14.05
CA PRO A 575 -31.76 -43.62 13.21
C PRO A 575 -33.03 -43.22 13.96
N LEU A 576 -33.30 -41.92 14.07
CA LEU A 576 -34.47 -41.39 14.76
C LEU A 576 -35.66 -41.13 13.82
N GLU A 577 -35.39 -41.06 12.51
CA GLU A 577 -36.37 -40.75 11.47
C GLU A 577 -36.10 -41.59 10.20
N ALA A 578 -37.18 -41.86 9.45
CA ALA A 578 -37.08 -42.54 8.17
C ALA A 578 -36.50 -41.59 7.12
N SER A 579 -35.66 -42.09 6.24
CA SER A 579 -35.00 -41.24 5.23
C SER A 579 -34.70 -42.05 3.98
N THR A 580 -35.07 -41.51 2.82
CA THR A 580 -34.79 -42.09 1.49
C THR A 580 -33.56 -41.48 0.83
N ASN A 581 -33.04 -40.39 1.38
CA ASN A 581 -31.94 -39.59 0.83
C ASN A 581 -30.90 -39.27 1.91
N GLY A 582 -30.63 -40.24 2.78
CA GLY A 582 -29.57 -40.13 3.78
C GLY A 582 -28.23 -39.85 3.09
N GLU A 583 -27.45 -38.93 3.63
CA GLU A 583 -26.16 -38.56 3.08
C GLU A 583 -25.23 -37.98 4.14
N PHE A 584 -23.94 -38.03 3.84
CA PHE A 584 -22.91 -37.23 4.48
C PHE A 584 -21.83 -36.93 3.44
N TYR A 585 -20.91 -36.05 3.78
CA TYR A 585 -19.81 -35.65 2.92
C TYR A 585 -18.50 -36.12 3.51
N ILE A 586 -17.60 -36.53 2.63
CA ILE A 586 -16.20 -36.84 2.97
C ILE A 586 -15.29 -35.86 2.25
N ALA A 587 -14.21 -35.48 2.91
CA ALA A 587 -13.17 -34.66 2.32
C ALA A 587 -11.81 -34.98 2.95
N ALA A 588 -10.75 -34.47 2.33
CA ALA A 588 -9.41 -34.46 2.89
C ALA A 588 -8.85 -33.03 2.82
N GLY A 589 -8.01 -32.66 3.78
CA GLY A 589 -7.34 -31.37 3.85
C GLY A 589 -5.83 -31.51 4.04
N ILE A 590 -5.05 -30.63 3.43
CA ILE A 590 -3.61 -30.45 3.73
C ILE A 590 -3.50 -29.13 4.47
N TYR A 591 -3.12 -29.18 5.75
CA TYR A 591 -3.14 -28.02 6.66
C TYR A 591 -4.45 -27.20 6.59
N PRO A 592 -5.62 -27.83 6.77
CA PRO A 592 -6.92 -27.16 6.56
C PRO A 592 -7.17 -25.97 7.50
N ASP A 593 -6.48 -25.90 8.65
CA ASP A 593 -6.54 -24.79 9.60
C ASP A 593 -5.65 -23.59 9.23
N ALA A 594 -4.83 -23.71 8.17
CA ALA A 594 -3.98 -22.63 7.69
C ALA A 594 -4.70 -21.78 6.64
N GLU A 595 -4.32 -20.49 6.55
CA GLU A 595 -4.88 -19.53 5.58
C GLU A 595 -4.63 -19.97 4.11
N ASP A 596 -3.60 -20.79 3.88
CA ASP A 596 -3.25 -21.41 2.60
C ASP A 596 -3.58 -22.92 2.54
N GLY A 597 -4.42 -23.41 3.46
CA GLY A 597 -4.88 -24.79 3.51
C GLY A 597 -5.64 -25.20 2.25
N VAL A 598 -5.41 -26.44 1.80
CA VAL A 598 -6.12 -27.00 0.64
C VAL A 598 -7.08 -28.06 1.10
N ILE A 599 -8.35 -27.95 0.72
CA ILE A 599 -9.40 -28.94 0.99
C ILE A 599 -9.87 -29.56 -0.33
N SER A 600 -10.01 -30.88 -0.37
CA SER A 600 -10.58 -31.58 -1.51
C SER A 600 -12.03 -31.15 -1.75
N GLU A 601 -12.55 -31.39 -2.96
CA GLU A 601 -13.99 -31.27 -3.17
C GLU A 601 -14.74 -32.21 -2.21
N MET A 602 -15.74 -31.67 -1.50
CA MET A 602 -16.58 -32.46 -0.61
C MET A 602 -17.38 -33.47 -1.43
N THR A 603 -17.06 -34.74 -1.24
CA THR A 603 -17.67 -35.83 -1.98
C THR A 603 -18.84 -36.37 -1.20
N ARG A 604 -20.01 -36.40 -1.86
CA ARG A 604 -21.25 -36.90 -1.28
C ARG A 604 -21.25 -38.42 -1.21
N ILE A 605 -21.54 -38.97 -0.04
CA ILE A 605 -21.80 -40.39 0.20
C ILE A 605 -23.27 -40.56 0.52
N ALA A 606 -23.95 -41.45 -0.19
CA ALA A 606 -25.34 -41.81 0.09
C ALA A 606 -25.38 -42.89 1.17
N LEU A 607 -26.23 -42.70 2.17
CA LEU A 607 -26.62 -43.74 3.11
C LEU A 607 -27.81 -44.52 2.53
N PRO A 608 -27.92 -45.83 2.81
CA PRO A 608 -29.11 -46.60 2.47
C PRO A 608 -30.38 -46.01 3.08
N GLU A 609 -31.52 -46.32 2.44
CA GLU A 609 -32.83 -45.95 2.95
C GLU A 609 -33.03 -46.47 4.39
N VAL A 610 -33.35 -45.55 5.30
CA VAL A 610 -33.85 -45.89 6.62
C VAL A 610 -35.35 -46.08 6.51
N LYS A 611 -35.78 -47.34 6.60
CA LYS A 611 -37.19 -47.71 6.57
C LYS A 611 -37.85 -47.23 7.87
N ALA A 612 -39.06 -46.68 7.75
CA ALA A 612 -39.87 -46.42 8.92
C ALA A 612 -40.03 -47.71 9.73
N ALA A 613 -40.00 -47.61 11.07
CA ALA A 613 -40.57 -48.66 11.90
C ALA A 613 -42.03 -48.85 11.47
N ASP A 614 -42.53 -50.10 11.42
CA ASP A 614 -43.85 -50.38 10.83
C ASP A 614 -44.98 -49.51 11.45
N THR A 615 -45.76 -48.87 10.55
CA THR A 615 -47.04 -48.09 10.66
C THR A 615 -46.97 -46.54 10.74
N PRO A 616 -47.96 -45.73 10.23
CA PRO A 616 -48.72 -45.66 8.96
C PRO A 616 -48.48 -44.26 8.24
N PRO A 617 -49.24 -43.75 7.21
CA PRO A 617 -48.84 -42.65 6.28
C PRO A 617 -48.85 -41.22 6.87
N PRO A 618 -48.27 -40.20 6.19
CA PRO A 618 -48.00 -38.88 6.78
C PRO A 618 -49.28 -38.12 7.08
N VAL A 619 -49.33 -37.52 8.27
CA VAL A 619 -50.45 -36.69 8.73
C VAL A 619 -50.39 -35.36 7.99
N SER A 620 -51.46 -35.01 7.29
CA SER A 620 -51.71 -33.65 6.80
C SER A 620 -51.69 -32.69 8.00
N LEU A 621 -50.97 -31.57 7.89
CA LEU A 621 -51.02 -30.49 8.88
C LEU A 621 -52.49 -30.12 9.14
N GLY A 622 -52.92 -30.21 10.40
CA GLY A 622 -54.32 -30.06 10.76
C GLY A 622 -54.62 -30.62 12.16
N PHE A 623 -55.77 -30.23 12.70
CA PHE A 623 -56.25 -30.75 13.97
C PHE A 623 -56.51 -32.25 13.86
N THR A 624 -56.21 -32.97 14.94
CA THR A 624 -56.52 -34.39 15.08
C THR A 624 -57.25 -34.61 16.41
N LYS A 625 -57.82 -35.80 16.58
CA LYS A 625 -58.45 -36.17 17.86
C LYS A 625 -57.46 -36.13 19.04
N GLN A 626 -56.15 -36.21 18.78
CA GLN A 626 -55.13 -36.16 19.83
C GLN A 626 -54.97 -34.74 20.41
N HIS A 627 -55.29 -33.69 19.66
CA HIS A 627 -55.24 -32.32 20.17
C HIS A 627 -56.35 -32.05 21.18
N PHE A 628 -57.49 -32.75 21.09
CA PHE A 628 -58.57 -32.68 22.08
C PHE A 628 -58.28 -33.56 23.30
N ASN A 629 -57.26 -33.17 24.05
CA ASN A 629 -56.64 -33.95 25.12
C ASN A 629 -57.14 -33.60 26.53
N ASN A 630 -58.13 -32.71 26.67
CA ASN A 630 -58.64 -32.23 27.96
C ASN A 630 -57.57 -31.60 28.87
N GLN A 631 -56.45 -31.13 28.29
CA GLN A 631 -55.39 -30.42 29.00
C GLN A 631 -55.70 -28.92 29.09
N GLN A 632 -55.03 -28.22 30.00
CA GLN A 632 -55.02 -26.75 30.03
C GLN A 632 -54.01 -26.23 29.01
N TRP A 633 -54.46 -25.28 28.21
CA TRP A 633 -53.69 -24.55 27.22
C TRP A 633 -53.73 -23.07 27.56
N VAL A 634 -52.96 -22.29 26.84
CA VAL A 634 -53.02 -20.84 26.78
C VAL A 634 -53.24 -20.45 25.34
N MET A 635 -54.08 -19.45 25.11
CA MET A 635 -54.36 -18.91 23.78
C MET A 635 -54.33 -17.39 23.81
N GLY A 636 -53.62 -16.80 22.85
CA GLY A 636 -53.54 -15.34 22.67
C GLY A 636 -53.81 -14.90 21.24
N SER A 637 -54.43 -13.71 21.10
CA SER A 637 -54.77 -13.10 19.81
C SER A 637 -53.66 -12.20 19.28
N PHE A 638 -53.46 -12.19 17.97
CA PHE A 638 -52.58 -11.23 17.28
C PHE A 638 -53.34 -9.99 16.76
N ALA A 639 -54.65 -9.90 16.98
CA ALA A 639 -55.46 -8.80 16.48
C ALA A 639 -55.00 -7.43 17.04
N ASP A 640 -55.07 -6.39 16.20
CA ASP A 640 -54.61 -5.04 16.57
C ASP A 640 -55.42 -4.49 17.74
N ARG A 641 -54.69 -3.97 18.75
CA ARG A 641 -55.24 -3.48 20.03
C ARG A 641 -56.13 -4.49 20.77
N ASP A 642 -56.03 -5.76 20.41
CA ASP A 642 -56.81 -6.85 20.96
C ASP A 642 -55.87 -7.96 21.43
N GLY A 643 -54.94 -7.59 22.32
CA GLY A 643 -54.00 -8.49 22.97
C GLY A 643 -54.66 -9.39 24.02
N GLU A 644 -55.83 -9.94 23.70
CA GLU A 644 -56.51 -10.91 24.55
C GLU A 644 -55.64 -12.16 24.74
N ILE A 645 -55.61 -12.62 25.99
CA ILE A 645 -54.86 -13.77 26.44
C ILE A 645 -55.67 -14.50 27.49
N GLY A 646 -55.78 -15.81 27.36
CA GLY A 646 -56.58 -16.59 28.29
C GLY A 646 -56.15 -18.03 28.36
N TYR A 647 -56.53 -18.69 29.46
CA TYR A 647 -56.48 -20.14 29.51
C TYR A 647 -57.48 -20.72 28.52
N ALA A 648 -57.06 -21.77 27.82
CA ALA A 648 -57.85 -22.44 26.80
C ALA A 648 -57.85 -23.95 27.06
N SER A 649 -58.76 -24.67 26.41
CA SER A 649 -58.72 -26.14 26.40
C SER A 649 -59.44 -26.66 25.17
N LEU A 650 -58.87 -27.70 24.57
CA LEU A 650 -59.52 -28.48 23.53
C LEU A 650 -60.10 -29.74 24.21
N LEU A 651 -61.41 -29.72 24.41
CA LEU A 651 -62.10 -30.77 25.16
C LEU A 651 -62.66 -31.87 24.23
N ASN A 652 -62.61 -33.10 24.73
CA ASN A 652 -63.28 -34.26 24.16
C ASN A 652 -64.15 -34.91 25.23
N THR A 653 -65.45 -34.68 25.13
CA THR A 653 -66.46 -35.28 26.01
C THR A 653 -67.19 -36.37 25.24
N ASN A 654 -66.75 -37.62 25.40
CA ASN A 654 -67.35 -38.81 24.79
C ASN A 654 -67.49 -38.74 23.25
N GLY A 655 -66.52 -38.13 22.55
CA GLY A 655 -66.51 -37.99 21.09
C GLY A 655 -67.14 -36.70 20.56
N THR A 656 -67.68 -35.84 21.45
CA THR A 656 -68.02 -34.46 21.14
C THR A 656 -66.83 -33.56 21.45
N PHE A 657 -66.40 -32.76 20.47
CA PHE A 657 -65.28 -31.85 20.59
C PHE A 657 -65.74 -30.42 20.91
N GLU A 658 -65.08 -29.77 21.86
CA GLU A 658 -65.37 -28.38 22.24
C GLU A 658 -64.07 -27.57 22.26
N TRP A 659 -64.16 -26.32 21.82
CA TRP A 659 -63.11 -25.32 21.94
C TRP A 659 -63.48 -24.38 23.08
N CYS A 660 -62.62 -24.29 24.09
CA CYS A 660 -62.83 -23.43 25.24
C CYS A 660 -61.73 -22.37 25.34
N TRP A 661 -62.10 -21.12 25.63
CA TRP A 661 -61.15 -20.03 25.86
C TRP A 661 -61.71 -19.00 26.83
N GLY A 662 -61.03 -18.79 27.97
CA GLY A 662 -61.45 -17.82 28.97
C GLY A 662 -62.78 -18.16 29.65
N ASP A 663 -63.46 -17.12 30.15
CA ASP A 663 -64.75 -17.18 30.84
C ASP A 663 -65.90 -16.68 29.97
N GLN A 664 -67.11 -17.22 30.19
CA GLN A 664 -68.33 -16.67 29.61
C GLN A 664 -68.52 -15.21 30.03
N GLU A 665 -68.93 -14.36 29.09
CA GLU A 665 -69.22 -12.96 29.38
C GLU A 665 -70.49 -12.85 30.25
N ARG A 666 -70.28 -12.59 31.54
CA ARG A 666 -71.32 -12.20 32.49
C ARG A 666 -70.84 -10.96 33.24
N GLU A 667 -71.76 -10.02 33.47
CA GLU A 667 -71.49 -8.72 34.11
C GLU A 667 -70.50 -8.83 35.29
N GLY A 668 -69.23 -8.50 35.03
CA GLY A 668 -68.27 -8.00 36.03
C GLY A 668 -67.10 -8.88 36.47
N TYR A 669 -66.93 -10.14 36.05
CA TYR A 669 -65.77 -10.94 36.49
C TYR A 669 -65.26 -11.93 35.42
N GLN A 670 -64.21 -11.53 34.69
CA GLN A 670 -63.39 -12.41 33.86
C GLN A 670 -62.15 -12.79 34.67
N VAL A 671 -61.95 -14.09 34.93
CA VAL A 671 -60.91 -14.59 35.85
C VAL A 671 -59.81 -15.33 35.08
N PHE A 672 -60.16 -16.04 34.00
CA PHE A 672 -59.27 -16.86 33.20
C PHE A 672 -58.90 -16.23 31.85
N LYS A 673 -59.34 -15.01 31.58
CA LYS A 673 -58.89 -14.19 30.45
C LYS A 673 -58.48 -12.80 30.91
N SER A 674 -57.57 -12.18 30.17
CA SER A 674 -57.07 -10.83 30.38
C SER A 674 -56.69 -10.22 29.03
N ASN A 675 -56.30 -8.95 29.01
CA ASN A 675 -55.92 -8.25 27.78
C ASN A 675 -54.67 -7.42 28.03
N ILE A 676 -53.58 -7.74 27.33
CA ILE A 676 -52.29 -7.02 27.47
C ILE A 676 -52.32 -5.63 26.84
N SER A 677 -53.32 -5.34 26.02
CA SER A 677 -53.58 -4.03 25.43
C SER A 677 -54.39 -3.11 26.35
N ASP A 678 -55.01 -3.63 27.42
CA ASP A 678 -55.86 -2.85 28.34
C ASP A 678 -55.02 -2.13 29.41
N SER A 679 -54.42 -1.00 29.02
CA SER A 679 -53.63 -0.15 29.92
C SER A 679 -54.09 1.32 29.88
N ASN A 680 -54.50 1.86 31.03
CA ASN A 680 -54.69 3.30 31.24
C ASN A 680 -53.33 3.96 31.57
N GLY A 681 -52.43 4.05 30.59
CA GLY A 681 -51.07 4.60 30.77
C GLY A 681 -50.03 3.92 29.89
N ALA A 682 -48.76 3.98 30.30
CA ALA A 682 -47.69 3.21 29.64
C ALA A 682 -47.99 1.70 29.71
N PRO A 683 -47.76 0.92 28.64
CA PRO A 683 -48.02 -0.50 28.61
C PRO A 683 -47.24 -1.27 29.68
N ASP A 684 -47.94 -2.15 30.40
CA ASP A 684 -47.34 -3.05 31.39
C ASP A 684 -47.85 -4.49 31.22
N PRO A 685 -47.56 -5.10 30.06
CA PRO A 685 -48.10 -6.42 29.71
C PRO A 685 -47.62 -7.53 30.66
N ILE A 686 -46.42 -7.40 31.24
CA ILE A 686 -45.87 -8.39 32.16
C ILE A 686 -46.67 -8.44 33.46
N ASN A 687 -47.07 -7.30 34.02
CA ASN A 687 -47.90 -7.31 35.23
C ASN A 687 -49.28 -7.92 34.97
N THR A 688 -49.88 -7.63 33.81
CA THR A 688 -51.14 -8.27 33.37
C THR A 688 -50.99 -9.79 33.29
N LEU A 689 -49.93 -10.27 32.65
CA LEU A 689 -49.64 -11.71 32.52
C LEU A 689 -49.32 -12.35 33.88
N SER A 690 -48.61 -11.65 34.77
CA SER A 690 -48.27 -12.13 36.11
C SER A 690 -49.51 -12.23 37.00
N ALA A 691 -50.48 -11.34 36.82
CA ALA A 691 -51.78 -11.43 37.49
C ALA A 691 -52.56 -12.68 37.02
N LEU A 692 -52.62 -12.92 35.71
CA LEU A 692 -53.28 -14.09 35.13
C LEU A 692 -52.57 -15.41 35.49
N ASN A 693 -51.23 -15.39 35.60
CA ASN A 693 -50.43 -16.56 35.98
C ASN A 693 -50.72 -17.04 37.42
N LYS A 694 -51.24 -16.18 38.29
CA LYS A 694 -51.63 -16.52 39.68
C LYS A 694 -53.00 -17.21 39.76
N VAL A 695 -53.77 -17.19 38.68
CA VAL A 695 -55.08 -17.83 38.59
C VAL A 695 -54.89 -19.32 38.31
N SER A 696 -55.64 -20.18 38.99
CA SER A 696 -55.57 -21.64 38.85
C SER A 696 -56.97 -22.28 38.81
N GLY A 697 -57.06 -23.53 38.37
CA GLY A 697 -58.32 -24.30 38.37
C GLY A 697 -59.21 -24.11 37.13
N TYR A 698 -58.65 -23.63 36.01
CA TYR A 698 -59.41 -23.41 34.77
C TYR A 698 -60.17 -24.65 34.29
N LEU A 699 -59.49 -25.81 34.23
CA LEU A 699 -60.12 -27.06 33.76
C LEU A 699 -61.36 -27.46 34.57
N GLU A 700 -61.35 -27.21 35.88
CA GLU A 700 -62.46 -27.54 36.80
C GLU A 700 -63.56 -26.46 36.82
N SER A 701 -63.32 -25.28 36.22
CA SER A 701 -64.29 -24.20 36.19
C SER A 701 -65.51 -24.55 35.34
N THR A 702 -66.72 -24.34 35.86
CA THR A 702 -67.95 -24.47 35.07
C THR A 702 -68.29 -23.21 34.27
N ASN A 703 -67.50 -22.13 34.41
CA ASN A 703 -67.73 -20.84 33.76
C ASN A 703 -66.89 -20.64 32.49
N LYS A 704 -66.21 -21.69 32.02
CA LYS A 704 -65.43 -21.64 30.77
C LYS A 704 -66.33 -21.23 29.61
N ASP A 705 -65.86 -20.30 28.78
CA ASP A 705 -66.51 -20.08 27.49
C ASP A 705 -66.10 -21.21 26.56
N CYS A 706 -67.06 -22.07 26.20
CA CYS A 706 -66.85 -23.28 25.44
C CYS A 706 -67.94 -23.38 24.38
N TRP A 707 -67.55 -23.68 23.15
CA TRP A 707 -68.49 -23.97 22.06
C TRP A 707 -68.11 -25.26 21.34
N PRO A 708 -69.11 -26.00 20.82
CA PRO A 708 -68.85 -27.23 20.09
C PRO A 708 -68.15 -26.95 18.76
N VAL A 709 -67.22 -27.83 18.39
CA VAL A 709 -66.49 -27.77 17.12
C VAL A 709 -66.57 -29.12 16.39
N THR A 710 -66.64 -29.05 15.06
CA THR A 710 -66.58 -30.23 14.19
C THR A 710 -65.17 -30.36 13.64
N LEU A 711 -64.52 -31.51 13.88
CA LEU A 711 -63.24 -31.86 13.27
C LEU A 711 -63.47 -32.45 11.88
N ASN A 712 -63.01 -31.74 10.84
CA ASN A 712 -63.15 -32.14 9.45
C ASN A 712 -62.05 -33.14 9.02
N ASN A 713 -62.28 -33.86 7.92
CA ASN A 713 -61.35 -34.89 7.43
C ASN A 713 -60.01 -34.33 6.92
N ASP A 714 -59.97 -33.04 6.57
CA ASP A 714 -58.76 -32.33 6.16
C ASP A 714 -57.98 -31.74 7.35
N GLY A 715 -58.49 -31.93 8.58
CA GLY A 715 -57.88 -31.40 9.80
C GLY A 715 -58.29 -29.96 10.14
N THR A 716 -59.19 -29.32 9.39
CA THR A 716 -59.78 -28.03 9.82
C THR A 716 -60.85 -28.24 10.90
N LEU A 717 -61.18 -27.19 11.66
CA LEU A 717 -62.35 -27.20 12.55
C LEU A 717 -63.42 -26.23 12.06
N THR A 718 -64.68 -26.57 12.28
CA THR A 718 -65.82 -25.66 12.06
C THR A 718 -66.63 -25.53 13.35
N ALA A 719 -66.86 -24.31 13.80
CA ALA A 719 -67.75 -23.98 14.92
C ALA A 719 -68.99 -23.24 14.41
N HIS A 720 -70.17 -23.54 14.94
CA HIS A 720 -71.39 -22.80 14.63
C HIS A 720 -71.64 -21.75 15.71
N HIS A 721 -71.66 -20.47 15.32
CA HIS A 721 -71.89 -19.34 16.21
C HIS A 721 -73.16 -18.60 15.79
N SER A 722 -74.07 -18.37 16.73
CA SER A 722 -75.28 -17.56 16.51
C SER A 722 -75.17 -16.28 17.34
N ASP A 723 -74.82 -15.18 16.69
CA ASP A 723 -74.74 -13.87 17.31
C ASP A 723 -75.84 -12.96 16.77
N GLU A 724 -76.58 -12.31 17.67
CA GLU A 724 -77.76 -11.47 17.37
C GLU A 724 -78.77 -12.06 16.36
N GLY A 725 -78.88 -13.41 16.28
CA GLY A 725 -79.80 -14.10 15.37
C GLY A 725 -79.27 -14.31 13.94
N VAL A 726 -77.97 -14.07 13.71
CA VAL A 726 -77.27 -14.40 12.47
C VAL A 726 -76.39 -15.63 12.72
N ASP A 727 -76.69 -16.71 12.01
CA ASP A 727 -75.90 -17.94 12.06
C ASP A 727 -74.64 -17.79 11.20
N THR A 728 -73.47 -17.89 11.82
CA THR A 728 -72.16 -17.86 11.15
C THR A 728 -71.36 -19.10 11.50
N ASN A 729 -70.72 -19.69 10.49
CA ASN A 729 -69.79 -20.80 10.70
C ASN A 729 -68.37 -20.25 10.78
N TRP A 730 -67.72 -20.45 11.91
CA TRP A 730 -66.32 -20.10 12.06
C TRP A 730 -65.44 -21.25 11.65
N ASN A 731 -64.43 -20.97 10.82
CA ASN A 731 -63.46 -21.96 10.36
C ASN A 731 -62.12 -21.77 11.05
N TYR A 732 -61.50 -22.86 11.49
CA TYR A 732 -60.22 -22.87 12.17
C TYR A 732 -59.26 -23.66 11.31
N GLU A 733 -58.21 -22.99 10.85
CA GLU A 733 -57.18 -23.55 10.00
C GLU A 733 -55.85 -23.52 10.74
N MET A 734 -55.26 -24.69 10.97
CA MET A 734 -53.92 -24.79 11.56
C MET A 734 -52.88 -24.40 10.52
N LEU A 735 -52.14 -23.32 10.77
CA LEU A 735 -51.10 -22.82 9.88
C LEU A 735 -49.71 -23.32 10.27
N TYR A 736 -49.52 -23.65 11.55
CA TYR A 736 -48.28 -24.19 12.06
C TYR A 736 -48.53 -25.04 13.31
N GLN A 737 -47.72 -26.08 13.48
CA GLN A 737 -47.64 -26.83 14.72
C GLN A 737 -46.20 -27.22 15.00
N ASN A 738 -45.76 -26.98 16.23
CA ASN A 738 -44.64 -27.68 16.84
C ASN A 738 -45.17 -28.59 17.97
N SER A 739 -44.60 -29.78 18.09
CA SER A 739 -44.94 -30.69 19.18
C SER A 739 -43.68 -31.23 19.83
N ASN A 740 -43.56 -31.05 21.14
CA ASN A 740 -42.43 -31.57 21.92
C ASN A 740 -42.95 -32.20 23.22
N ASN A 741 -42.56 -33.45 23.47
CA ASN A 741 -42.93 -34.22 24.67
C ASN A 741 -44.44 -34.24 24.99
N GLY A 742 -45.29 -34.28 23.97
CA GLY A 742 -46.75 -34.30 24.13
C GLY A 742 -47.39 -32.92 24.38
N HIS A 743 -46.59 -31.85 24.40
CA HIS A 743 -47.07 -30.48 24.33
C HIS A 743 -47.09 -30.01 22.88
N TYR A 744 -48.15 -29.31 22.52
CA TYR A 744 -48.36 -28.65 21.25
C TYR A 744 -48.26 -27.13 21.39
N GLN A 745 -47.64 -26.52 20.39
CA GLN A 745 -47.57 -25.10 20.12
C GLN A 745 -48.11 -24.87 18.71
N ILE A 746 -49.22 -24.15 18.58
CA ILE A 746 -50.00 -24.08 17.35
C ILE A 746 -50.20 -22.62 16.97
N ILE A 747 -50.09 -22.31 15.68
CA ILE A 747 -50.61 -21.06 15.11
C ILE A 747 -51.86 -21.44 14.33
N VAL A 748 -52.98 -20.81 14.67
CA VAL A 748 -54.28 -21.08 14.05
C VAL A 748 -54.85 -19.78 13.50
N LYS A 749 -55.39 -19.86 12.28
CA LYS A 749 -56.22 -18.82 11.70
C LYS A 749 -57.68 -19.14 11.98
N ILE A 750 -58.39 -18.19 12.56
CA ILE A 750 -59.84 -18.26 12.78
C ILE A 750 -60.51 -17.33 11.76
N ASN A 751 -61.49 -17.88 11.05
CA ASN A 751 -62.15 -17.23 9.92
C ASN A 751 -61.13 -16.83 8.83
N ASN A 752 -61.46 -15.80 8.05
CA ASN A 752 -60.62 -15.35 6.95
C ASN A 752 -59.55 -14.33 7.39
N GLN A 753 -59.48 -13.97 8.68
CA GLN A 753 -58.83 -12.71 9.08
C GLN A 753 -58.04 -12.76 10.38
N GLU A 754 -58.40 -13.59 11.36
CA GLU A 754 -57.82 -13.46 12.69
C GLU A 754 -56.81 -14.58 12.99
N LEU A 755 -55.69 -14.22 13.60
CA LEU A 755 -54.62 -15.14 13.94
C LEU A 755 -54.50 -15.28 15.44
N PHE A 756 -54.32 -16.51 15.88
CA PHE A 756 -54.10 -16.85 17.28
C PHE A 756 -52.93 -17.80 17.41
N TRP A 757 -52.31 -17.77 18.59
CA TRP A 757 -51.38 -18.79 19.02
C TRP A 757 -51.96 -19.58 20.18
N LEU A 758 -51.63 -20.87 20.24
CA LEU A 758 -51.99 -21.78 21.32
C LEU A 758 -50.75 -22.48 21.84
N ASP A 759 -50.59 -22.55 23.15
CA ASP A 759 -49.49 -23.25 23.81
C ASP A 759 -50.04 -24.13 24.94
N SER A 760 -49.75 -25.43 24.89
CA SER A 760 -50.11 -26.39 25.95
C SER A 760 -48.96 -26.66 26.92
N ALA A 761 -47.79 -26.03 26.73
CA ALA A 761 -46.70 -26.08 27.70
C ALA A 761 -47.09 -25.36 28.99
N SER A 762 -46.54 -25.82 30.12
CA SER A 762 -46.77 -25.21 31.43
C SER A 762 -45.87 -23.99 31.69
N THR A 763 -45.47 -23.28 30.64
CA THR A 763 -44.59 -22.10 30.74
C THR A 763 -45.35 -20.94 31.38
N PRO A 764 -44.88 -20.37 32.49
CA PRO A 764 -45.46 -19.19 33.13
C PRO A 764 -45.78 -18.06 32.13
N LEU A 765 -46.95 -17.44 32.26
CA LEU A 765 -47.40 -16.39 31.32
C LEU A 765 -46.51 -15.14 31.32
N ASP A 766 -45.95 -14.79 32.48
CA ASP A 766 -45.07 -13.63 32.67
C ASP A 766 -43.59 -13.92 32.39
N GLN A 767 -43.23 -15.14 32.01
CA GLN A 767 -41.88 -15.48 31.62
C GLN A 767 -41.56 -15.01 30.20
N THR A 768 -40.42 -14.32 30.06
CA THR A 768 -39.82 -13.93 28.78
C THR A 768 -38.49 -14.66 28.56
N LEU A 769 -38.03 -14.66 27.30
CA LEU A 769 -36.75 -15.22 26.88
C LEU A 769 -35.71 -14.11 26.74
N ALA A 770 -34.42 -14.47 26.82
CA ALA A 770 -33.33 -13.52 26.64
C ALA A 770 -33.31 -12.96 25.21
N VAL A 771 -33.05 -11.66 25.07
CA VAL A 771 -33.12 -10.95 23.78
C VAL A 771 -32.17 -11.57 22.75
N ASN A 772 -30.96 -11.93 23.19
CA ASN A 772 -29.92 -12.51 22.33
C ASN A 772 -30.29 -13.90 21.73
N THR A 773 -31.33 -14.56 22.24
CA THR A 773 -31.79 -15.83 21.68
C THR A 773 -32.38 -15.66 20.29
N GLN A 774 -33.04 -14.52 20.02
CA GLN A 774 -33.67 -14.22 18.73
C GLN A 774 -33.08 -12.97 18.05
N ILE A 775 -32.51 -12.03 18.81
CA ILE A 775 -32.03 -10.73 18.30
C ILE A 775 -30.54 -10.59 18.60
N ALA A 776 -29.72 -10.66 17.56
CA ALA A 776 -28.27 -10.50 17.66
C ALA A 776 -27.71 -10.02 16.32
N GLU A 777 -26.52 -9.41 16.36
CA GLU A 777 -25.77 -9.03 15.15
C GLU A 777 -25.63 -10.21 14.18
N GLY A 778 -25.84 -9.96 12.89
CA GLY A 778 -25.82 -10.95 11.81
C GLY A 778 -27.12 -11.73 11.65
N LYS A 779 -28.10 -11.60 12.57
CA LYS A 779 -29.40 -12.26 12.41
C LYS A 779 -30.33 -11.50 11.46
N VAL A 780 -31.10 -12.27 10.71
CA VAL A 780 -32.22 -11.78 9.90
C VAL A 780 -33.50 -12.36 10.48
N GLU A 781 -34.46 -11.50 10.80
CA GLU A 781 -35.82 -11.90 11.20
C GLU A 781 -36.84 -11.43 10.17
N TYR A 782 -37.87 -12.23 10.00
CA TYR A 782 -39.07 -11.95 9.23
C TYR A 782 -40.20 -11.79 10.23
N TYR A 783 -41.03 -10.77 10.07
CA TYR A 783 -42.05 -10.46 11.05
C TYR A 783 -43.38 -10.11 10.41
N MET A 784 -44.44 -10.42 11.15
CA MET A 784 -45.80 -10.07 10.79
C MET A 784 -46.47 -9.37 11.96
N SER A 785 -47.02 -8.19 11.69
CA SER A 785 -47.76 -7.36 12.66
C SER A 785 -49.03 -6.83 12.02
N VAL A 786 -50.09 -6.74 12.81
CA VAL A 786 -51.34 -6.09 12.38
C VAL A 786 -51.16 -4.58 12.51
N GLU A 787 -51.49 -3.85 11.46
CA GLU A 787 -51.53 -2.38 11.47
C GLU A 787 -52.99 -1.97 11.30
N GLY A 788 -53.60 -1.47 12.39
CA GLY A 788 -54.94 -0.91 12.38
C GLY A 788 -54.92 0.50 12.95
N ASP A 789 -55.15 1.50 12.12
CA ASP A 789 -55.50 2.82 12.64
C ASP A 789 -57.02 2.89 12.90
N GLY A 790 -57.41 3.85 13.74
CA GLY A 790 -58.83 4.09 14.05
C GLY A 790 -59.65 4.63 12.86
N GLN A 791 -59.07 4.73 11.66
CA GLN A 791 -59.70 5.21 10.43
C GLN A 791 -59.52 4.20 9.29
N HIS A 792 -59.82 2.94 9.55
CA HIS A 792 -59.91 1.89 8.52
C HIS A 792 -60.54 2.38 7.20
N HIS A 793 -59.72 2.39 6.13
CA HIS A 793 -60.09 2.71 4.77
C HIS A 793 -60.14 1.42 3.93
N PRO A 794 -61.32 0.84 3.66
CA PRO A 794 -61.47 -0.49 3.04
C PRO A 794 -60.83 -0.64 1.64
N GLU A 795 -60.51 0.47 0.97
CA GLU A 795 -59.88 0.50 -0.35
C GLU A 795 -58.34 0.53 -0.29
N LEU A 796 -57.74 0.89 0.85
CA LEU A 796 -56.29 0.98 1.05
C LEU A 796 -55.80 -0.10 2.04
N ASP A 797 -56.54 -0.32 3.12
CA ASP A 797 -56.12 -1.15 4.25
C ASP A 797 -56.62 -2.60 4.18
N GLY A 798 -57.30 -2.99 3.09
CA GLY A 798 -57.89 -4.33 2.98
C GLY A 798 -59.08 -4.56 3.95
N PRO A 799 -59.35 -5.79 4.41
CA PRO A 799 -60.34 -6.03 5.48
C PRO A 799 -59.90 -5.49 6.86
N LYS A 800 -60.83 -5.41 7.82
CA LYS A 800 -60.65 -4.78 9.15
C LYS A 800 -59.42 -5.26 9.95
N LEU A 801 -58.88 -6.44 9.65
CA LEU A 801 -57.62 -6.96 10.18
C LEU A 801 -56.73 -7.31 8.99
N SER A 802 -55.79 -6.44 8.65
CA SER A 802 -54.77 -6.68 7.62
C SER A 802 -53.38 -6.70 8.22
N TYR A 803 -52.52 -7.54 7.66
CA TYR A 803 -51.18 -7.79 8.22
C TYR A 803 -50.11 -7.14 7.33
N SER A 804 -49.15 -6.51 8.00
CA SER A 804 -47.86 -6.12 7.44
C SER A 804 -46.88 -7.28 7.51
N TYR A 805 -46.00 -7.38 6.51
CA TYR A 805 -44.94 -8.38 6.45
C TYR A 805 -43.61 -7.68 6.16
N GLY A 806 -42.62 -7.86 7.04
CA GLY A 806 -41.33 -7.18 6.92
C GLY A 806 -40.14 -8.10 7.16
N LYS A 807 -38.97 -7.63 6.73
CA LYS A 807 -37.66 -8.24 6.97
C LYS A 807 -36.80 -7.24 7.73
N ARG A 808 -36.24 -7.68 8.86
CA ARG A 808 -35.28 -6.93 9.65
C ARG A 808 -33.94 -7.65 9.72
N GLU A 809 -32.88 -6.90 9.44
CA GLU A 809 -31.49 -7.39 9.47
C GLU A 809 -30.72 -6.63 10.54
N TYR A 810 -30.14 -7.37 11.49
CA TYR A 810 -29.33 -6.81 12.58
C TYR A 810 -27.87 -6.76 12.17
N GLN A 811 -27.34 -5.55 12.10
CA GLN A 811 -26.00 -5.24 11.59
C GLN A 811 -25.03 -4.90 12.74
N ALA A 812 -23.76 -4.77 12.37
CA ALA A 812 -22.71 -4.36 13.29
C ALA A 812 -23.00 -3.04 13.98
N ASN A 813 -22.41 -2.85 15.16
CA ASN A 813 -22.57 -1.66 15.98
C ASN A 813 -24.01 -1.36 16.41
N ASN A 814 -24.78 -2.41 16.73
CA ASN A 814 -26.16 -2.28 17.21
C ASN A 814 -27.07 -1.54 16.21
N GLN A 815 -26.78 -1.65 14.91
CA GLN A 815 -27.59 -1.11 13.84
C GLN A 815 -28.58 -2.16 13.37
N TYR A 816 -29.73 -1.73 12.84
CA TYR A 816 -30.62 -2.61 12.10
C TYR A 816 -31.12 -1.93 10.83
N GLN A 817 -31.41 -2.77 9.84
CA GLN A 817 -32.09 -2.37 8.62
C GLN A 817 -33.43 -3.07 8.54
N ASP A 818 -34.51 -2.29 8.62
CA ASP A 818 -35.86 -2.77 8.39
C ASP A 818 -36.28 -2.50 6.94
N ASN A 819 -36.90 -3.49 6.30
CA ASN A 819 -37.48 -3.40 4.98
C ASN A 819 -38.89 -4.00 5.01
N SER A 820 -39.89 -3.19 4.68
CA SER A 820 -41.24 -3.70 4.48
C SER A 820 -41.29 -4.51 3.19
N ILE A 821 -41.78 -5.76 3.28
CA ILE A 821 -42.03 -6.63 2.13
C ILE A 821 -43.46 -6.38 1.63
N LEU A 822 -44.43 -6.26 2.53
CA LEU A 822 -45.81 -5.88 2.23
C LEU A 822 -46.36 -4.96 3.35
N PRO A 823 -46.80 -3.73 3.03
CA PRO A 823 -46.75 -3.07 1.73
C PRO A 823 -45.31 -2.75 1.30
N GLU A 824 -45.05 -2.66 0.01
CA GLU A 824 -43.71 -2.38 -0.52
C GLU A 824 -43.35 -0.89 -0.36
N GLY A 825 -42.06 -0.56 -0.33
CA GLY A 825 -41.56 0.82 -0.47
C GLY A 825 -41.15 1.54 0.82
N PHE A 826 -41.23 0.86 1.97
CA PHE A 826 -40.80 1.40 3.27
C PHE A 826 -39.46 0.80 3.70
N ASN A 827 -38.57 1.66 4.19
CA ASN A 827 -37.23 1.28 4.63
C ASN A 827 -36.84 2.15 5.84
N THR A 828 -36.75 1.50 6.99
CA THR A 828 -36.64 2.20 8.28
C THR A 828 -35.40 1.69 9.01
N PRO A 829 -34.21 2.26 8.73
CA PRO A 829 -33.01 1.92 9.47
C PRO A 829 -33.10 2.46 10.91
N GLY A 830 -32.32 1.89 11.81
CA GLY A 830 -32.28 2.34 13.19
C GLY A 830 -31.21 1.69 14.04
N THR A 831 -31.23 2.00 15.34
CA THR A 831 -30.37 1.34 16.33
C THR A 831 -31.20 0.45 17.24
N TRP A 832 -30.61 -0.65 17.71
CA TRP A 832 -31.27 -1.55 18.64
C TRP A 832 -30.41 -1.79 19.88
N GLN A 833 -31.05 -2.02 21.01
CA GLN A 833 -30.36 -2.38 22.23
C GLN A 833 -31.20 -3.33 23.09
N SER A 834 -30.51 -4.10 23.93
CA SER A 834 -31.13 -4.88 24.97
C SER A 834 -31.19 -4.08 26.27
N VAL A 835 -32.39 -3.93 26.83
CA VAL A 835 -32.66 -3.17 28.05
C VAL A 835 -33.30 -4.09 29.07
N LYS A 836 -32.92 -3.94 30.34
CA LYS A 836 -33.62 -4.60 31.46
C LYS A 836 -34.64 -3.66 32.05
N ASP A 837 -35.86 -4.14 32.22
CA ASP A 837 -36.90 -3.40 32.92
C ASP A 837 -36.68 -3.39 34.44
N MET A 838 -37.59 -2.75 35.18
CA MET A 838 -37.53 -2.66 36.64
C MET A 838 -37.69 -4.01 37.36
N ALA A 839 -38.25 -5.03 36.69
CA ALA A 839 -38.35 -6.39 37.19
C ALA A 839 -37.12 -7.25 36.82
N GLY A 840 -36.17 -6.69 36.07
CA GLY A 840 -34.96 -7.36 35.60
C GLY A 840 -35.18 -8.23 34.36
N LEU A 841 -36.36 -8.15 33.73
CA LEU A 841 -36.65 -8.85 32.48
C LEU A 841 -36.03 -8.10 31.31
N GLU A 842 -35.49 -8.85 30.37
CA GLU A 842 -34.79 -8.33 29.21
C GLU A 842 -35.78 -8.07 28.06
N ARG A 843 -35.68 -6.91 27.41
CA ARG A 843 -36.46 -6.52 26.23
C ARG A 843 -35.58 -5.80 25.23
N ALA A 844 -35.95 -5.88 23.95
CA ALA A 844 -35.31 -5.13 22.90
C ALA A 844 -36.00 -3.76 22.74
N GLU A 845 -35.21 -2.71 22.57
CA GLU A 845 -35.66 -1.38 22.17
C GLU A 845 -34.99 -1.03 20.84
N LEU A 846 -35.79 -0.75 19.81
CA LEU A 846 -35.35 -0.43 18.46
C LEU A 846 -35.77 1.01 18.14
N GLU A 847 -34.79 1.92 18.04
CA GLU A 847 -35.00 3.34 17.77
C GLU A 847 -34.85 3.61 16.26
N GLU A 848 -35.94 4.01 15.61
CA GLU A 848 -36.01 4.31 14.19
C GLU A 848 -35.31 5.65 13.85
N GLU A 849 -34.41 5.66 12.87
CA GLU A 849 -33.68 6.89 12.46
C GLU A 849 -34.46 7.76 11.46
N ARG A 850 -35.45 7.18 10.76
CA ARG A 850 -36.21 7.80 9.66
C ARG A 850 -37.71 7.44 9.76
N GLU A 851 -38.53 8.05 8.91
CA GLU A 851 -40.00 7.93 8.88
C GLU A 851 -40.71 8.58 10.08
N ASP A 852 -41.02 7.83 11.14
CA ASP A 852 -41.82 8.30 12.30
C ASP A 852 -40.99 8.53 13.57
N GLN A 853 -39.72 8.10 13.58
CA GLN A 853 -38.77 8.25 14.70
C GLN A 853 -39.27 7.67 16.03
N LYS A 854 -40.09 6.62 15.98
CA LYS A 854 -40.60 5.91 17.16
C LYS A 854 -39.59 4.87 17.64
N THR A 855 -39.68 4.52 18.92
CA THR A 855 -38.97 3.37 19.50
C THR A 855 -39.90 2.17 19.57
N ARG A 856 -39.58 1.08 18.86
CA ARG A 856 -40.30 -0.20 18.97
C ARG A 856 -39.74 -0.97 20.16
N VAL A 857 -40.61 -1.34 21.10
CA VAL A 857 -40.23 -2.11 22.29
C VAL A 857 -40.78 -3.52 22.17
N ARG A 858 -39.96 -4.53 22.52
CA ARG A 858 -40.33 -5.94 22.39
C ARG A 858 -39.77 -6.83 23.49
N TYR A 859 -40.63 -7.61 24.15
CA TYR A 859 -40.20 -8.82 24.85
C TYR A 859 -40.27 -10.03 23.91
N VAL A 860 -39.30 -10.94 24.00
CA VAL A 860 -39.38 -12.28 23.39
C VAL A 860 -40.18 -13.17 24.34
N HIS A 861 -41.40 -13.60 23.97
CA HIS A 861 -42.35 -14.19 24.91
C HIS A 861 -42.45 -15.71 24.81
N ARG A 862 -42.59 -16.26 23.61
CA ARG A 862 -42.68 -17.71 23.37
C ARG A 862 -41.84 -18.10 22.17
N ASP A 863 -41.15 -19.24 22.28
CA ASP A 863 -40.43 -19.84 21.17
C ASP A 863 -41.16 -21.11 20.75
N PHE A 864 -41.62 -21.12 19.49
CA PHE A 864 -42.38 -22.20 18.86
C PHE A 864 -41.51 -23.01 17.89
N GLY A 865 -40.19 -22.77 17.82
CA GLY A 865 -39.27 -23.42 16.88
C GLY A 865 -39.07 -22.58 15.62
N ASP A 866 -39.82 -22.86 14.54
CA ASP A 866 -39.74 -22.05 13.31
C ASP A 866 -40.27 -20.63 13.52
N PHE A 867 -41.14 -20.42 14.51
CA PHE A 867 -41.69 -19.12 14.87
C PHE A 867 -41.39 -18.78 16.32
N TYR A 868 -41.40 -17.49 16.64
CA TYR A 868 -41.49 -17.01 18.02
C TYR A 868 -42.46 -15.84 18.11
N ILE A 869 -43.01 -15.66 19.30
CA ILE A 869 -44.04 -14.67 19.60
C ILE A 869 -43.40 -13.60 20.46
N GLY A 870 -43.53 -12.35 20.02
CA GLY A 870 -43.11 -11.18 20.78
C GLY A 870 -44.31 -10.45 21.37
N ILE A 871 -44.10 -9.82 22.53
CA ILE A 871 -45.01 -8.79 23.04
C ILE A 871 -44.42 -7.44 22.67
N THR A 872 -45.14 -6.66 21.88
CA THR A 872 -44.63 -5.46 21.21
C THR A 872 -45.51 -4.24 21.45
N TRP A 873 -44.90 -3.06 21.55
CA TRP A 873 -45.56 -1.76 21.45
C TRP A 873 -44.61 -0.71 20.88
N SER A 874 -45.12 0.46 20.58
CA SER A 874 -44.34 1.58 20.03
C SER A 874 -44.39 2.77 20.98
N LYS A 875 -43.27 3.45 21.12
CA LYS A 875 -43.14 4.72 21.84
C LYS A 875 -42.87 5.85 20.86
N GLU A 876 -43.84 6.75 20.76
CA GLU A 876 -43.80 7.92 19.90
C GLU A 876 -42.91 9.02 20.49
N VAL A 877 -42.41 9.92 19.62
CA VAL A 877 -41.56 11.05 20.01
C VAL A 877 -42.23 11.99 21.03
N ASN A 878 -43.56 12.10 20.98
CA ASN A 878 -44.34 12.92 21.91
C ASN A 878 -44.56 12.25 23.29
N GLY A 879 -43.99 11.06 23.51
CA GLY A 879 -44.11 10.28 24.74
C GLY A 879 -45.38 9.45 24.84
N TYR A 880 -46.22 9.40 23.80
CA TYR A 880 -47.31 8.45 23.70
C TYR A 880 -46.77 7.03 23.49
N GLU A 881 -47.32 6.05 24.18
CA GLU A 881 -47.01 4.64 23.97
C GLU A 881 -48.28 3.94 23.47
N SER A 882 -48.16 3.19 22.37
CA SER A 882 -49.26 2.38 21.85
C SER A 882 -49.59 1.25 22.84
N PRO A 883 -50.82 0.72 22.85
CA PRO A 883 -51.11 -0.52 23.59
C PRO A 883 -50.14 -1.64 23.22
N ALA A 884 -49.84 -2.53 24.17
CA ALA A 884 -49.06 -3.74 23.89
C ALA A 884 -49.92 -4.77 23.14
N GLN A 885 -49.30 -5.47 22.20
CA GLN A 885 -49.94 -6.50 21.39
C GLN A 885 -48.97 -7.65 21.13
N TYR A 886 -49.49 -8.77 20.63
CA TYR A 886 -48.66 -9.87 20.16
C TYR A 886 -48.22 -9.62 18.71
N SER A 887 -46.97 -9.95 18.41
CA SER A 887 -46.41 -9.94 17.05
C SER A 887 -45.71 -11.26 16.77
N LEU A 888 -45.79 -11.73 15.52
CA LEU A 888 -45.23 -13.01 15.10
C LEU A 888 -43.91 -12.80 14.35
N PHE A 889 -42.91 -13.60 14.69
CA PHE A 889 -41.58 -13.52 14.10
C PHE A 889 -41.06 -14.90 13.69
N SER A 890 -40.14 -14.93 12.72
CA SER A 890 -39.46 -16.15 12.27
C SER A 890 -38.07 -15.83 11.70
N HIS A 891 -37.11 -16.73 11.90
CA HIS A 891 -35.85 -16.73 11.16
C HIS A 891 -35.92 -17.56 9.86
N ASN A 892 -37.03 -18.26 9.64
CA ASN A 892 -37.30 -19.09 8.47
C ASN A 892 -38.22 -18.35 7.50
N GLN A 893 -37.63 -17.78 6.44
CA GLN A 893 -38.39 -17.05 5.43
C GLN A 893 -39.51 -17.90 4.81
N GLU A 894 -39.22 -19.16 4.49
CA GLU A 894 -40.19 -20.04 3.81
C GLU A 894 -41.40 -20.36 4.71
N ALA A 895 -41.15 -20.54 6.02
CA ALA A 895 -42.22 -20.74 6.99
C ALA A 895 -43.11 -19.48 7.10
N MET A 896 -42.50 -18.30 7.23
CA MET A 896 -43.24 -17.04 7.28
C MET A 896 -44.00 -16.77 5.97
N ASP A 897 -43.39 -16.99 4.80
CA ASP A 897 -44.04 -16.83 3.49
C ASP A 897 -45.28 -17.73 3.32
N LYS A 898 -45.22 -18.98 3.81
CA LYS A 898 -46.36 -19.90 3.78
C LYS A 898 -47.52 -19.41 4.64
N LEU A 899 -47.22 -18.90 5.83
CA LEU A 899 -48.21 -18.37 6.76
C LEU A 899 -48.81 -17.06 6.23
N VAL A 900 -47.97 -16.13 5.77
CA VAL A 900 -48.38 -14.83 5.18
C VAL A 900 -49.34 -15.03 4.00
N LYS A 901 -49.10 -16.02 3.13
CA LYS A 901 -50.03 -16.36 2.02
C LYS A 901 -51.43 -16.78 2.46
N ALA A 902 -51.59 -17.23 3.70
CA ALA A 902 -52.87 -17.65 4.25
C ALA A 902 -53.65 -16.51 4.94
N MET A 903 -53.06 -15.31 5.06
CA MET A 903 -53.61 -14.16 5.77
C MET A 903 -54.03 -13.03 4.80
N PRO A 904 -54.99 -12.17 5.20
CA PRO A 904 -55.28 -10.94 4.46
C PRO A 904 -54.14 -9.94 4.64
N LEU A 905 -53.48 -9.57 3.55
CA LEU A 905 -52.30 -8.69 3.58
C LEU A 905 -52.70 -7.26 3.21
N MET A 906 -51.97 -6.30 3.77
CA MET A 906 -52.09 -4.90 3.33
C MET A 906 -51.73 -4.78 1.84
N THR A 907 -52.51 -3.98 1.11
CA THR A 907 -52.26 -3.66 -0.29
C THR A 907 -51.56 -2.31 -0.41
N ASN A 908 -50.77 -2.12 -1.48
CA ASN A 908 -50.12 -0.84 -1.78
C ASN A 908 -51.11 0.28 -2.08
#